data_AF-A0A9P1GFK0-F1
#
_entry.id   AF-A0A9P1GFK0-F1
#
_cell.length_a   1.000
_cell.length_b   1.000
_cell.length_c   1.000
_cell.angle_alpha   90.00
_cell.angle_beta   90.00
_cell.angle_gamma   90.00
#
_symmetry.space_group_name_H-M   'P 1'
#
loop_
_entity.id
_entity.type
_entity.pdbx_description
1 polymer ?
#
loop_
_entity_poly.entity_id
_entity_poly.type
_entity_poly.pdbx_seq_one_letter_code
_entity_poly.pdbx_strand_id
1 'polypeptide(L)'
;MAWTTIGYHAFEQRCFDELTLQDCAGNYHMDISPMRWSASPLSAISYTRKEAARKLGATLTDSHEATPVKGKGLKSRGGKLDIALESPNYVIWRLQTQENVAEQVAKGIIKPLHEHKGFDMHQPFQPFVPLALPGKWKVDLVSASIQPSFPVPHSLTFGSKEKDLPCTYYLAMPPECLPLKELLHVKRAFPLLKLLLQNERDEDMKVLLQNCCNLTGDYIGVPLVASHITAMTLGFFAYKPLQSVGGQETDCLHLLRFSTKDLLDTLPPHSSPLCPFWLINPIGLIRMIENQEVGLVVSTFKMKVSLTAKYQTQMDLVEHHEKMRLQGRKRRLEDDVARLEAELCERKAEVEQVAKKLCPLPEPIAEPGSSELVKSNLPKKYSPAKEMYKAPPLDISADAKEKDASGYKAPWTSELCQVSMQVNGLYEASGLVLWLRTGVYSAGVSRDITPGDVAFSALRKFEADYFTKDVALNAFITRGAKKQRQQKPRLIWPITMVCGVEASSDIENRMHFDSCLNTAGCHFVIWSWYLAIFHALLKNDKEWLDLLWEVGRSVTIQVRLCPSETDWALARNHASECLKSIKDAALSATFIDFARIVRQLNIQQVSDGTHHKLRFNNAPYNASMHRAAMGILSLINDGPEFEASMSKLELAYGRDLLSNAYSKLNRLQQISKGVATAAQATPNGSAQNSGKVAGWLVGMVHLALRLGLTNPSKATEVWLLGDRKHGTHGYWQACIVALEAFDFLTPLQNKMPDAEGKKLADALLRILDPEVCWADFLQSQLSACTDVVIQEEEDEIAAPAAEQPELSALDALKADFNKATGALLELLLELMQGKHMDDCRSLSQDNVKLSHAVSEAAQAAQKEQKGCETKPLEFIKCLCLVVQSFDTSTKSVSISASLPAQSLIQTLTPSGSTEEEVVARERVWKQVQTERRKFITFSVVPKLTKDSLQAALRGSGKVWSHSGQLNSSHRLIFASADLATETGNEPWMQPSPPQVAQWNSEDLVLTQSQTEEIFIIYTGGCIPRAGRTRRVPLSSRKVETAAIRFPALRSKLKTAKKENFTSCGEATTFQNTYSGVAFRPASELPLITCAEKAKIFTAAAPAVPAAPQAWQDAHADDVPLFWQEGKPINFYLAILDEFKVKAVFDVTAGSGAMMEACITRGVQYHGLCLNREHMQWLQGVADRAACGLISIQGPTLHSEELGKSVRQYFADVLQNLIPTDANAEEELVEPESDEG
;
A
#
# COMPACT_ATOMS: atom_id res chain seq x y z
N MET A 1 -56.19 5.19 24.80
CA MET A 1 -55.72 6.59 24.62
C MET A 1 -55.25 6.74 23.18
N ALA A 2 -55.50 7.88 22.54
CA ALA A 2 -55.04 8.12 21.17
C ALA A 2 -53.52 8.26 21.13
N TRP A 3 -52.88 7.67 20.12
CA TRP A 3 -51.44 7.83 19.90
C TRP A 3 -51.15 9.27 19.47
N THR A 4 -50.33 9.96 20.24
CA THR A 4 -49.87 11.32 19.94
C THR A 4 -48.50 11.24 19.28
N THR A 5 -48.34 11.86 18.11
CA THR A 5 -47.05 11.95 17.42
C THR A 5 -46.17 12.96 18.13
N ILE A 6 -44.99 12.51 18.56
CA ILE A 6 -43.97 13.35 19.19
C ILE A 6 -43.11 14.04 18.12
N GLY A 7 -42.70 13.30 17.09
CA GLY A 7 -41.93 13.86 15.98
C GLY A 7 -41.42 12.81 15.00
N TYR A 8 -40.58 13.27 14.08
CA TYR A 8 -40.05 12.50 12.96
C TYR A 8 -38.52 12.56 12.91
N HIS A 9 -37.90 11.44 12.57
CA HIS A 9 -36.47 11.34 12.28
C HIS A 9 -36.28 10.78 10.88
N ALA A 10 -35.21 11.13 10.17
CA ALA A 10 -34.97 10.65 8.82
C ALA A 10 -33.56 10.10 8.67
N PHE A 11 -33.45 8.91 8.07
CA PHE A 11 -32.18 8.35 7.60
C PHE A 11 -32.12 8.46 6.08
N GLU A 12 -30.95 8.76 5.52
CA GLU A 12 -30.74 8.54 4.09
C GLU A 12 -30.88 7.04 3.79
N GLN A 13 -31.57 6.68 2.70
CA GLN A 13 -31.87 5.28 2.38
C GLN A 13 -30.58 4.42 2.32
N ARG A 14 -29.53 4.92 1.65
CA ARG A 14 -28.24 4.21 1.54
C ARG A 14 -27.61 3.91 2.89
N CYS A 15 -27.53 4.92 3.77
CA CYS A 15 -27.01 4.74 5.12
C CYS A 15 -27.84 3.76 5.93
N PHE A 16 -29.17 3.77 5.75
CA PHE A 16 -30.05 2.83 6.43
C PHE A 16 -29.86 1.38 5.96
N ASP A 17 -29.62 1.18 4.66
CA ASP A 17 -29.37 -0.13 4.07
C ASP A 17 -28.01 -0.71 4.54
N GLU A 18 -26.96 0.12 4.61
CA GLU A 18 -25.64 -0.27 5.16
C GLU A 18 -25.75 -0.68 6.63
N LEU A 19 -26.45 0.11 7.44
CA LEU A 19 -26.71 -0.22 8.85
C LEU A 19 -27.46 -1.54 9.02
N THR A 20 -28.40 -1.81 8.11
CA THR A 20 -29.16 -3.06 8.08
C THR A 20 -28.27 -4.26 7.77
N LEU A 21 -27.34 -4.12 6.83
CA LEU A 21 -26.38 -5.18 6.47
C LEU A 21 -25.42 -5.48 7.63
N GLN A 22 -24.87 -4.45 8.29
CA GLN A 22 -23.96 -4.61 9.43
C GLN A 22 -24.64 -5.31 10.62
N ASP A 23 -25.89 -4.94 10.93
CA ASP A 23 -26.68 -5.58 11.99
C ASP A 23 -26.97 -7.05 11.67
N CYS A 24 -27.33 -7.37 10.43
CA CYS A 24 -27.55 -8.75 9.98
C CYS A 24 -26.29 -9.62 10.06
N ALA A 25 -25.10 -9.07 9.81
CA ALA A 25 -23.83 -9.79 9.90
C ALA A 25 -23.41 -10.09 11.34
N GLY A 26 -23.92 -9.32 12.31
CA GLY A 26 -23.51 -9.39 13.72
C GLY A 26 -22.32 -8.49 14.07
N ASN A 27 -21.96 -7.55 13.18
CA ASN A 27 -20.84 -6.62 13.33
C ASN A 27 -21.28 -5.25 13.85
N TYR A 28 -22.43 -5.20 14.52
CA TYR A 28 -23.06 -3.95 14.90
C TYR A 28 -22.31 -3.28 16.07
N HIS A 29 -21.40 -2.37 15.73
CA HIS A 29 -20.70 -1.50 16.67
C HIS A 29 -20.88 -0.04 16.26
N MET A 30 -22.13 0.43 16.25
CA MET A 30 -22.42 1.86 16.11
C MET A 30 -23.33 2.35 17.22
N ASP A 31 -22.82 3.34 17.95
CA ASP A 31 -23.61 4.25 18.77
C ASP A 31 -24.30 5.25 17.83
N ILE A 32 -25.37 4.80 17.15
CA ILE A 32 -26.27 5.73 16.46
C ILE A 32 -27.02 6.44 17.59
N SER A 33 -26.60 7.65 17.90
CA SER A 33 -27.32 8.53 18.81
C SER A 33 -28.09 9.58 18.00
N PRO A 34 -29.32 9.31 17.52
CA PRO A 34 -30.19 10.38 17.06
C PRO A 34 -30.94 10.92 18.27
N MET A 35 -30.49 12.05 18.82
CA MET A 35 -31.18 12.67 19.96
C MET A 35 -32.43 13.44 19.53
N ARG A 36 -32.62 13.78 18.25
CA ARG A 36 -33.61 14.79 17.80
C ARG A 36 -34.74 14.26 16.91
N TRP A 37 -35.98 14.62 17.27
CA TRP A 37 -37.22 14.35 16.56
C TRP A 37 -37.89 15.66 16.10
N SER A 38 -38.07 15.81 14.78
CA SER A 38 -38.54 17.04 14.12
C SER A 38 -40.07 17.08 13.96
N ALA A 39 -40.64 18.27 13.77
CA ALA A 39 -42.09 18.47 13.73
C ALA A 39 -42.81 17.80 12.55
N SER A 40 -42.11 17.63 11.42
CA SER A 40 -42.66 17.12 10.15
C SER A 40 -41.66 16.25 9.39
N PRO A 41 -42.12 15.37 8.48
CA PRO A 41 -41.27 14.61 7.54
C PRO A 41 -40.26 15.48 6.78
N LEU A 42 -40.71 16.64 6.26
CA LEU A 42 -39.87 17.58 5.53
C LEU A 42 -38.80 18.21 6.44
N SER A 43 -39.15 18.57 7.67
CA SER A 43 -38.18 19.08 8.65
C SER A 43 -37.16 18.02 9.08
N ALA A 44 -37.56 16.75 9.16
CA ALA A 44 -36.66 15.65 9.46
C ALA A 44 -35.65 15.42 8.32
N ILE A 45 -36.12 15.36 7.06
CA ILE A 45 -35.22 15.27 5.88
C ILE A 45 -34.30 16.49 5.80
N SER A 46 -34.84 17.69 6.03
CA SER A 46 -34.07 18.94 6.09
C SER A 46 -32.96 18.85 7.13
N TYR A 47 -33.28 18.41 8.35
CA TYR A 47 -32.29 18.18 9.40
C TYR A 47 -31.22 17.16 8.99
N THR A 48 -31.62 16.01 8.42
CA THR A 48 -30.68 14.97 7.97
C THR A 48 -29.77 15.48 6.86
N ARG A 49 -30.27 16.27 5.91
CA ARG A 49 -29.45 16.94 4.88
C ARG A 49 -28.48 17.95 5.49
N LYS A 50 -28.92 18.73 6.49
CA LYS A 50 -28.05 19.65 7.24
C LYS A 50 -26.96 18.92 8.01
N GLU A 51 -27.28 17.79 8.64
CA GLU A 51 -26.30 16.94 9.32
C GLU A 51 -25.32 16.31 8.33
N ALA A 52 -25.79 15.78 7.21
CA ALA A 52 -24.94 15.21 6.16
C ALA A 52 -24.01 16.28 5.55
N ALA A 53 -24.57 17.44 5.22
CA ALA A 53 -23.81 18.61 4.80
C ALA A 53 -22.79 19.00 5.88
N ARG A 54 -23.14 19.03 7.17
CA ARG A 54 -22.24 19.40 8.27
C ARG A 54 -21.13 18.38 8.51
N LYS A 55 -21.41 17.09 8.30
CA LYS A 55 -20.41 16.01 8.34
C LYS A 55 -19.41 16.14 7.19
N LEU A 56 -19.85 16.60 6.03
CA LEU A 56 -18.98 16.99 4.91
C LEU A 56 -18.42 18.41 5.08
N GLY A 57 -19.00 19.14 6.03
CA GLY A 57 -18.55 20.41 6.53
C GLY A 57 -19.14 21.66 5.88
N ALA A 58 -20.19 21.50 5.09
CA ALA A 58 -21.11 22.59 4.78
C ALA A 58 -22.10 22.81 5.94
N THR A 59 -22.30 24.05 6.36
CA THR A 59 -23.26 24.45 7.40
C THR A 59 -24.53 25.08 6.82
N LEU A 60 -25.59 24.30 6.63
CA LEU A 60 -26.90 24.80 6.19
C LEU A 60 -27.74 25.28 7.40
N THR A 61 -27.48 26.48 7.95
CA THR A 61 -28.07 26.97 9.22
C THR A 61 -29.50 27.51 9.13
N ASP A 62 -30.29 27.34 10.21
CA ASP A 62 -31.64 27.93 10.40
C ASP A 62 -31.63 29.23 11.24
N SER A 63 -30.52 29.61 11.87
CA SER A 63 -30.46 30.73 12.81
C SER A 63 -30.24 32.10 12.13
N HIS A 64 -30.92 33.12 12.64
CA HIS A 64 -30.60 34.54 12.34
C HIS A 64 -29.41 35.05 13.16
N GLU A 65 -28.96 34.29 14.16
CA GLU A 65 -27.85 34.64 15.03
C GLU A 65 -26.52 34.09 14.49
N ALA A 66 -25.59 35.03 14.30
CA ALA A 66 -24.21 34.78 13.94
C ALA A 66 -23.47 34.14 15.12
N THR A 67 -23.71 32.86 15.37
CA THR A 67 -22.76 32.04 16.13
C THR A 67 -21.97 31.18 15.13
N PRO A 68 -20.65 31.38 15.01
CA PRO A 68 -19.83 30.59 14.11
C PRO A 68 -19.81 29.15 14.60
N VAL A 69 -20.14 28.20 13.72
CA VAL A 69 -19.82 26.80 13.94
C VAL A 69 -18.29 26.71 14.06
N LYS A 70 -17.79 26.16 15.16
CA LYS A 70 -16.37 25.90 15.38
C LYS A 70 -15.89 24.89 14.32
N GLY A 71 -15.35 25.41 13.23
CA GLY A 71 -14.92 24.64 12.06
C GLY A 71 -13.68 23.83 12.36
N LYS A 72 -13.85 22.53 12.60
CA LYS A 72 -12.77 21.56 12.33
C LYS A 72 -12.68 21.41 10.80
N GLY A 73 -11.48 21.62 10.26
CA GLY A 73 -11.20 21.54 8.82
C GLY A 73 -11.72 20.26 8.20
N LEU A 74 -12.55 20.40 7.17
CA LEU A 74 -13.14 19.31 6.41
C LEU A 74 -12.89 19.66 4.94
N LYS A 75 -12.27 18.73 4.23
CA LYS A 75 -12.01 18.85 2.79
C LYS A 75 -13.27 18.45 2.06
N SER A 76 -13.92 19.42 1.43
CA SER A 76 -14.90 19.13 0.40
C SER A 76 -14.16 18.50 -0.78
N ARG A 77 -14.35 17.20 -1.02
CA ARG A 77 -14.06 16.60 -2.33
C ARG A 77 -15.25 16.95 -3.21
N GLY A 78 -15.07 17.87 -4.16
CA GLY A 78 -16.10 18.22 -5.15
C GLY A 78 -16.74 16.95 -5.72
N GLY A 79 -18.06 16.84 -5.58
CA GLY A 79 -18.85 15.64 -5.89
C GLY A 79 -19.60 15.03 -4.69
N LYS A 80 -19.00 14.94 -3.49
CA LYS A 80 -19.67 14.29 -2.33
C LYS A 80 -20.77 15.15 -1.69
N LEU A 81 -20.61 16.48 -1.70
CA LEU A 81 -21.62 17.40 -1.19
C LEU A 81 -22.85 17.45 -2.11
N ASP A 82 -22.64 17.45 -3.43
CA ASP A 82 -23.72 17.41 -4.40
C ASP A 82 -24.54 16.13 -4.24
N ILE A 83 -23.89 14.97 -4.08
CA ILE A 83 -24.59 13.70 -3.78
C ILE A 83 -25.45 13.83 -2.51
N ALA A 84 -24.93 14.41 -1.44
CA ALA A 84 -25.68 14.58 -0.18
C ALA A 84 -26.85 15.58 -0.29
N LEU A 85 -26.74 16.62 -1.13
CA LEU A 85 -27.79 17.60 -1.38
C LEU A 85 -28.85 17.07 -2.36
N GLU A 86 -28.44 16.22 -3.30
CA GLU A 86 -29.26 15.65 -4.36
C GLU A 86 -29.94 14.32 -3.97
N SER A 87 -29.53 13.68 -2.86
CA SER A 87 -30.12 12.41 -2.39
C SER A 87 -31.64 12.49 -2.29
N PRO A 88 -32.39 11.72 -3.12
CA PRO A 88 -33.84 11.86 -3.20
C PRO A 88 -34.58 10.96 -2.20
N ASN A 89 -33.96 9.90 -1.69
CA ASN A 89 -34.63 8.81 -0.97
C ASN A 89 -34.21 8.74 0.51
N TYR A 90 -35.20 8.63 1.40
CA TYR A 90 -35.05 8.61 2.85
C TYR A 90 -35.96 7.57 3.50
N VAL A 91 -35.58 7.12 4.70
CA VAL A 91 -36.43 6.35 5.60
C VAL A 91 -36.83 7.25 6.76
N ILE A 92 -38.14 7.49 6.92
CA ILE A 92 -38.70 8.37 7.94
C ILE A 92 -39.25 7.54 9.08
N TRP A 93 -38.73 7.79 10.27
CA TRP A 93 -39.15 7.21 11.54
C TRP A 93 -40.08 8.20 12.24
N ARG A 94 -41.17 7.71 12.82
CA ARG A 94 -42.20 8.48 13.51
C ARG A 94 -42.34 7.96 14.93
N LEU A 95 -42.00 8.80 15.91
CA LEU A 95 -42.14 8.50 17.33
C LEU A 95 -43.53 8.88 17.83
N GLN A 96 -44.18 7.98 18.56
CA GLN A 96 -45.50 8.19 19.12
C GLN A 96 -45.59 7.72 20.58
N THR A 97 -46.46 8.37 21.35
CA THR A 97 -46.75 7.99 22.74
C THR A 97 -48.24 8.07 23.05
N GLN A 98 -48.70 7.26 24.00
CA GLN A 98 -50.01 7.38 24.64
C GLN A 98 -49.94 8.14 25.98
N GLU A 99 -48.75 8.49 26.44
CA GLU A 99 -48.56 9.20 27.71
C GLU A 99 -48.69 10.72 27.53
N ASN A 100 -49.01 11.43 28.62
CA ASN A 100 -49.13 12.88 28.58
C ASN A 100 -47.76 13.53 28.29
N VAL A 101 -47.62 14.18 27.13
CA VAL A 101 -46.36 14.76 26.66
C VAL A 101 -45.74 15.73 27.68
N ALA A 102 -46.55 16.56 28.35
CA ALA A 102 -46.05 17.52 29.35
C ALA A 102 -45.48 16.82 30.59
N GLU A 103 -46.09 15.71 31.02
CA GLU A 103 -45.58 14.88 32.12
C GLU A 103 -44.26 14.20 31.75
N GLN A 104 -44.11 13.77 30.50
CA GLN A 104 -42.88 13.15 30.00
C GLN A 104 -41.73 14.15 29.89
N VAL A 105 -42.04 15.43 29.58
CA VAL A 105 -41.09 16.53 29.67
C VAL A 105 -40.67 16.77 31.13
N ALA A 106 -41.61 16.79 32.07
CA ALA A 106 -41.30 17.00 33.49
C ALA A 106 -40.46 15.87 34.08
N LYS A 107 -40.66 14.62 33.63
CA LYS A 107 -39.84 13.44 33.99
C LYS A 107 -38.46 13.43 33.33
N GLY A 108 -38.18 14.37 32.42
CA GLY A 108 -36.93 14.43 31.68
C GLY A 108 -36.75 13.34 30.64
N ILE A 109 -37.83 12.64 30.24
CA ILE A 109 -37.78 11.57 29.23
C ILE A 109 -37.62 12.18 27.83
N ILE A 110 -38.32 13.29 27.58
CA ILE A 110 -38.19 14.11 26.37
C ILE A 110 -37.94 15.57 26.75
N LYS A 111 -37.21 16.30 25.91
CA LYS A 111 -36.90 17.73 26.11
C LYS A 111 -37.40 18.53 24.91
N PRO A 112 -38.23 19.58 25.10
CA PRO A 112 -38.71 20.38 23.99
C PRO A 112 -37.59 21.23 23.39
N LEU A 113 -37.61 21.39 22.07
CA LEU A 113 -36.67 22.23 21.32
C LEU A 113 -37.26 23.62 21.07
N HIS A 114 -36.62 24.65 21.60
CA HIS A 114 -37.12 26.04 21.55
C HIS A 114 -37.21 26.63 20.13
N GLU A 115 -36.39 26.18 19.17
CA GLU A 115 -36.28 26.81 17.83
C GLU A 115 -37.02 26.06 16.70
N HIS A 116 -37.35 24.77 16.85
CA HIS A 116 -37.76 23.92 15.72
C HIS A 116 -39.02 23.08 15.92
N LYS A 117 -39.83 23.37 16.96
CA LYS A 117 -41.08 22.65 17.26
C LYS A 117 -40.90 21.11 17.31
N GLY A 118 -39.80 20.64 17.90
CA GLY A 118 -39.47 19.21 18.02
C GLY A 118 -39.09 18.82 19.45
N PHE A 119 -38.64 17.57 19.63
CA PHE A 119 -38.24 17.03 20.93
C PHE A 119 -36.91 16.28 20.84
N ASP A 120 -36.11 16.36 21.90
CA ASP A 120 -34.96 15.49 22.09
C ASP A 120 -35.29 14.36 23.09
N MET A 121 -34.80 13.14 22.87
CA MET A 121 -34.93 12.04 23.83
C MET A 121 -33.71 11.96 24.76
N HIS A 122 -33.94 11.65 26.04
CA HIS A 122 -32.86 11.53 27.03
C HIS A 122 -32.00 10.26 26.84
N GLN A 123 -32.61 9.13 26.46
CA GLN A 123 -31.87 7.91 26.13
C GLN A 123 -31.66 7.81 24.62
N PRO A 124 -30.46 7.39 24.17
CA PRO A 124 -30.15 7.25 22.76
C PRO A 124 -31.02 6.16 22.14
N PHE A 125 -31.58 6.47 20.98
CA PHE A 125 -32.45 5.57 20.23
C PHE A 125 -31.63 4.64 19.33
N GLN A 126 -31.75 3.33 19.56
CA GLN A 126 -31.08 2.32 18.74
C GLN A 126 -32.08 1.73 17.72
N PRO A 127 -31.85 1.87 16.40
CA PRO A 127 -32.82 1.46 15.38
C PRO A 127 -33.23 -0.02 15.43
N PHE A 128 -32.29 -0.91 15.74
CA PHE A 128 -32.49 -2.36 15.76
C PHE A 128 -32.70 -2.93 17.18
N VAL A 129 -32.95 -2.07 18.16
CA VAL A 129 -33.25 -2.48 19.54
C VAL A 129 -34.66 -1.99 19.90
N PRO A 130 -35.51 -2.86 20.49
CA PRO A 130 -36.80 -2.42 20.99
C PRO A 130 -36.64 -1.21 21.90
N LEU A 131 -37.49 -0.20 21.70
CA LEU A 131 -37.50 0.98 22.55
C LEU A 131 -37.74 0.56 24.02
N ALA A 132 -36.74 0.76 24.89
CA ALA A 132 -36.78 0.37 26.29
C ALA A 132 -37.64 1.32 27.15
N LEU A 133 -38.84 1.64 26.66
CA LEU A 133 -39.84 2.45 27.34
C LEU A 133 -41.09 1.58 27.57
N PRO A 134 -41.89 1.85 28.61
CA PRO A 134 -43.12 1.09 28.86
C PRO A 134 -43.98 1.09 27.58
N GLY A 135 -44.71 -0.01 27.31
CA GLY A 135 -45.45 -0.31 26.06
C GLY A 135 -46.53 0.69 25.61
N LYS A 136 -46.48 1.91 26.12
CA LYS A 136 -47.19 3.12 25.72
C LYS A 136 -46.40 4.00 24.74
N TRP A 137 -45.21 3.59 24.31
CA TRP A 137 -44.38 4.26 23.31
C TRP A 137 -44.15 3.34 22.10
N LYS A 138 -44.12 3.89 20.89
CA LYS A 138 -43.79 3.12 19.68
C LYS A 138 -43.12 3.98 18.61
N VAL A 139 -42.40 3.32 17.72
CA VAL A 139 -41.81 3.93 16.53
C VAL A 139 -42.26 3.18 15.29
N ASP A 140 -42.72 3.95 14.29
CA ASP A 140 -43.05 3.43 12.97
C ASP A 140 -42.10 4.01 11.93
N LEU A 141 -41.71 3.24 10.91
CA LEU A 141 -40.87 3.70 9.81
C LEU A 141 -41.58 3.62 8.46
N VAL A 142 -41.20 4.49 7.51
CA VAL A 142 -41.71 4.49 6.14
C VAL A 142 -40.65 5.02 5.18
N SER A 143 -40.56 4.46 3.98
CA SER A 143 -39.74 5.05 2.92
C SER A 143 -40.41 6.30 2.35
N ALA A 144 -39.60 7.29 2.00
CA ALA A 144 -40.04 8.59 1.50
C ALA A 144 -39.07 9.12 0.45
N SER A 145 -39.58 9.91 -0.49
CA SER A 145 -38.78 10.62 -1.47
C SER A 145 -39.06 12.12 -1.41
N ILE A 146 -38.03 12.95 -1.51
CA ILE A 146 -38.15 14.39 -1.66
C ILE A 146 -37.89 14.79 -3.11
N GLN A 147 -38.82 15.51 -3.73
CA GLN A 147 -38.71 15.95 -5.11
C GLN A 147 -39.14 17.41 -5.28
N PRO A 148 -38.49 18.17 -6.17
CA PRO A 148 -39.01 19.44 -6.64
C PRO A 148 -40.26 19.21 -7.47
N SER A 149 -41.31 19.99 -7.24
CA SER A 149 -42.53 19.99 -8.05
C SER A 149 -42.76 21.38 -8.63
N PHE A 150 -43.18 21.43 -9.90
CA PHE A 150 -43.38 22.66 -10.66
C PHE A 150 -44.89 22.93 -10.77
N PRO A 151 -45.46 23.82 -9.95
CA PRO A 151 -46.92 23.95 -9.83
C PRO A 151 -47.63 24.54 -11.06
N VAL A 152 -46.94 25.27 -11.95
CA VAL A 152 -47.54 25.86 -13.17
C VAL A 152 -46.51 25.94 -14.32
N PRO A 153 -46.87 25.61 -15.58
CA PRO A 153 -45.96 25.63 -16.74
C PRO A 153 -45.70 27.02 -17.34
N HIS A 154 -45.87 28.11 -16.58
CA HIS A 154 -45.54 29.45 -17.09
C HIS A 154 -44.04 29.70 -16.93
N SER A 155 -43.32 29.62 -18.05
CA SER A 155 -41.94 30.07 -18.16
C SER A 155 -41.85 31.43 -18.82
N LEU A 156 -41.16 32.37 -18.19
CA LEU A 156 -40.80 33.65 -18.82
C LEU A 156 -39.43 33.47 -19.49
N THR A 157 -39.36 33.73 -20.79
CA THR A 157 -38.13 33.58 -21.57
C THR A 157 -37.61 34.93 -22.04
N PHE A 158 -36.32 35.19 -21.83
CA PHE A 158 -35.59 36.36 -22.30
C PHE A 158 -34.38 35.90 -23.15
N GLY A 159 -34.02 36.61 -24.22
CA GLY A 159 -32.90 36.21 -25.10
C GLY A 159 -33.24 35.17 -26.17
N SER A 160 -32.23 34.68 -26.92
CA SER A 160 -32.44 33.92 -28.17
C SER A 160 -33.12 32.55 -27.99
N LYS A 161 -33.72 32.05 -29.09
CA LYS A 161 -34.53 30.82 -29.15
C LYS A 161 -33.69 29.56 -28.95
N GLU A 162 -33.64 29.04 -27.73
CA GLU A 162 -33.46 27.65 -27.21
C GLU A 162 -32.81 26.51 -28.03
N LYS A 163 -32.27 26.72 -29.23
CA LYS A 163 -31.72 25.67 -30.09
C LYS A 163 -30.19 25.65 -29.98
N ASP A 164 -29.71 24.57 -29.34
CA ASP A 164 -28.32 24.10 -29.26
C ASP A 164 -27.35 25.03 -28.53
N LEU A 165 -27.52 25.14 -27.21
CA LEU A 165 -26.63 25.85 -26.28
C LEU A 165 -26.01 24.82 -25.28
N PRO A 166 -24.69 24.52 -25.34
CA PRO A 166 -24.06 23.43 -24.58
C PRO A 166 -23.88 23.72 -23.08
N CYS A 167 -23.94 24.98 -22.65
CA CYS A 167 -23.71 25.35 -21.24
C CYS A 167 -25.00 25.87 -20.60
N THR A 168 -25.36 25.34 -19.42
CA THR A 168 -26.54 25.78 -18.67
C THR A 168 -26.20 26.02 -17.20
N TYR A 169 -26.70 27.13 -16.66
CA TYR A 169 -26.50 27.55 -15.28
C TYR A 169 -27.86 27.88 -14.63
N TYR A 170 -27.96 27.77 -13.30
CA TYR A 170 -29.19 27.90 -12.53
C TYR A 170 -29.02 28.81 -11.32
N LEU A 171 -30.10 29.50 -10.92
CA LEU A 171 -30.20 30.31 -9.70
C LEU A 171 -31.61 30.23 -9.14
N ALA A 172 -31.76 30.04 -7.83
CA ALA A 172 -33.05 30.09 -7.15
C ALA A 172 -33.26 31.42 -6.42
N MET A 173 -34.46 32.01 -6.53
CA MET A 173 -34.83 33.28 -5.88
C MET A 173 -36.31 33.32 -5.48
N PRO A 174 -36.71 34.23 -4.56
CA PRO A 174 -38.11 34.45 -4.21
C PRO A 174 -38.93 34.90 -5.42
N PRO A 175 -40.23 34.55 -5.45
CA PRO A 175 -41.09 34.93 -6.55
C PRO A 175 -41.52 36.40 -6.47
N GLU A 176 -40.87 37.27 -7.23
CA GLU A 176 -41.33 38.64 -7.52
C GLU A 176 -41.05 38.96 -9.00
N CYS A 177 -42.10 39.21 -9.79
CA CYS A 177 -41.98 39.55 -11.21
C CYS A 177 -41.69 41.05 -11.37
N LEU A 178 -40.41 41.38 -11.54
CA LEU A 178 -39.89 42.73 -11.75
C LEU A 178 -39.01 42.76 -13.03
N PRO A 179 -38.65 43.94 -13.58
CA PRO A 179 -37.78 44.06 -14.75
C PRO A 179 -36.48 43.26 -14.60
N LEU A 180 -35.88 42.80 -15.70
CA LEU A 180 -34.66 41.96 -15.70
C LEU A 180 -33.54 42.48 -14.77
N LYS A 181 -33.36 43.82 -14.73
CA LYS A 181 -32.38 44.50 -13.86
C LYS A 181 -32.70 44.36 -12.37
N GLU A 182 -33.97 44.36 -12.01
CA GLU A 182 -34.42 44.17 -10.63
C GLU A 182 -34.44 42.70 -10.23
N LEU A 183 -34.72 41.80 -11.18
CA LEU A 183 -34.68 40.35 -10.98
C LEU A 183 -33.28 39.87 -10.62
N LEU A 184 -32.25 40.30 -11.35
CA LEU A 184 -30.85 39.89 -11.15
C LEU A 184 -30.09 40.80 -10.16
N HIS A 185 -30.82 41.61 -9.39
CA HIS A 185 -30.21 42.50 -8.42
C HIS A 185 -29.56 41.69 -7.29
N VAL A 186 -28.30 41.98 -6.96
CA VAL A 186 -27.49 41.26 -5.94
C VAL A 186 -28.20 41.16 -4.58
N LYS A 187 -28.84 42.24 -4.12
CA LYS A 187 -29.70 42.23 -2.92
C LYS A 187 -30.75 41.10 -2.89
N ARG A 188 -31.27 40.66 -4.04
CA ARG A 188 -32.21 39.52 -4.12
C ARG A 188 -31.51 38.19 -3.92
N ALA A 189 -30.29 38.06 -4.44
CA ALA A 189 -29.42 36.91 -4.22
C ALA A 189 -28.71 36.92 -2.85
N PHE A 190 -28.85 38.00 -2.06
CA PHE A 190 -28.14 38.20 -0.80
C PHE A 190 -28.32 37.06 0.22
N PRO A 191 -29.52 36.50 0.45
CA PRO A 191 -29.67 35.36 1.36
C PRO A 191 -28.87 34.13 0.90
N LEU A 192 -28.80 33.90 -0.42
CA LEU A 192 -28.01 32.82 -1.00
C LEU A 192 -26.51 33.11 -0.92
N LEU A 193 -26.07 34.34 -1.19
CA LEU A 193 -24.68 34.78 -0.99
C LEU A 193 -24.24 34.66 0.47
N LYS A 194 -25.11 35.02 1.42
CA LYS A 194 -24.85 34.88 2.86
C LYS A 194 -24.78 33.41 3.26
N LEU A 195 -25.66 32.57 2.72
CA LEU A 195 -25.60 31.12 2.93
C LEU A 195 -24.27 30.59 2.39
N LEU A 196 -23.90 30.89 1.15
CA LEU A 196 -22.62 30.48 0.58
C LEU A 196 -21.44 31.00 1.40
N LEU A 197 -21.44 32.26 1.82
CA LEU A 197 -20.40 32.85 2.67
C LEU A 197 -20.24 32.13 4.01
N GLN A 198 -21.35 31.73 4.64
CA GLN A 198 -21.35 30.96 5.89
C GLN A 198 -20.82 29.53 5.71
N ASN A 199 -20.96 29.00 4.50
CA ASN A 199 -20.60 27.62 4.15
C ASN A 199 -19.24 27.52 3.48
N GLU A 200 -18.74 28.61 2.94
CA GLU A 200 -17.46 28.68 2.27
C GLU A 200 -16.35 28.49 3.29
N ARG A 201 -15.30 27.81 2.87
CA ARG A 201 -14.13 27.46 3.67
C ARG A 201 -12.88 28.09 3.13
N ASP A 202 -12.87 28.30 1.83
CA ASP A 202 -11.83 29.02 1.15
C ASP A 202 -11.90 30.50 1.55
N GLU A 203 -10.86 31.01 2.18
CA GLU A 203 -10.84 32.38 2.71
C GLU A 203 -10.84 33.42 1.58
N ASP A 204 -10.28 33.12 0.41
CA ASP A 204 -10.35 34.02 -0.76
C ASP A 204 -11.79 34.14 -1.26
N MET A 205 -12.49 33.02 -1.36
CA MET A 205 -13.90 32.98 -1.70
C MET A 205 -14.78 33.56 -0.59
N LYS A 206 -14.44 33.41 0.69
CA LYS A 206 -15.13 34.12 1.78
C LYS A 206 -14.92 35.62 1.65
N VAL A 207 -13.70 36.10 1.43
CA VAL A 207 -13.43 37.52 1.21
C VAL A 207 -14.18 38.00 -0.03
N LEU A 208 -14.21 37.24 -1.11
CA LEU A 208 -14.96 37.55 -2.32
C LEU A 208 -16.48 37.62 -2.05
N LEU A 209 -17.05 36.62 -1.39
CA LEU A 209 -18.46 36.56 -1.02
C LEU A 209 -18.82 37.62 0.03
N GLN A 210 -17.91 37.95 0.94
CA GLN A 210 -18.07 38.97 1.97
C GLN A 210 -17.95 40.37 1.37
N ASN A 211 -17.07 40.56 0.39
CA ASN A 211 -17.05 41.74 -0.46
C ASN A 211 -18.35 41.85 -1.26
N CYS A 212 -18.86 40.75 -1.82
CA CYS A 212 -20.16 40.71 -2.46
C CYS A 212 -21.32 41.04 -1.48
N CYS A 213 -21.20 40.67 -0.20
CA CYS A 213 -22.19 41.00 0.83
C CYS A 213 -22.06 42.43 1.36
N ASN A 214 -20.86 43.00 1.40
CA ASN A 214 -20.55 44.29 2.01
C ASN A 214 -20.56 45.45 1.01
N LEU A 215 -20.27 45.20 -0.26
CA LEU A 215 -20.27 46.22 -1.29
C LEU A 215 -21.69 46.54 -1.72
N THR A 216 -21.92 47.83 -2.02
CA THR A 216 -23.16 48.35 -2.61
C THR A 216 -22.95 48.83 -4.06
N GLY A 217 -21.80 48.49 -4.67
CA GLY A 217 -21.35 49.01 -5.98
C GLY A 217 -21.40 48.01 -7.15
N ASP A 218 -21.05 48.50 -8.34
CA ASP A 218 -21.34 47.90 -9.66
C ASP A 218 -20.67 46.56 -10.00
N TYR A 219 -19.71 46.08 -9.20
CA TYR A 219 -19.02 44.81 -9.46
C TYR A 219 -19.25 43.83 -8.30
N ILE A 220 -20.42 43.18 -8.30
CA ILE A 220 -20.80 42.17 -7.32
C ILE A 220 -21.50 41.01 -8.03
N GLY A 221 -20.96 39.80 -7.93
CA GLY A 221 -21.46 38.66 -8.69
C GLY A 221 -22.76 38.06 -8.15
N VAL A 222 -23.61 37.50 -9.03
CA VAL A 222 -24.70 36.58 -8.63
C VAL A 222 -24.20 35.12 -8.61
N PRO A 223 -24.63 34.30 -7.63
CA PRO A 223 -24.18 32.92 -7.50
C PRO A 223 -24.98 31.98 -8.41
N LEU A 224 -24.39 31.52 -9.49
CA LEU A 224 -24.95 30.52 -10.38
C LEU A 224 -24.48 29.11 -10.00
N VAL A 225 -25.23 28.07 -10.39
CA VAL A 225 -24.86 26.65 -10.25
C VAL A 225 -25.15 25.81 -11.49
N ALA A 226 -24.46 24.70 -11.70
CA ALA A 226 -24.65 23.83 -12.87
C ALA A 226 -25.84 22.86 -12.73
N SER A 227 -26.23 22.51 -11.50
CA SER A 227 -27.35 21.60 -11.22
C SER A 227 -28.60 22.37 -10.79
N HIS A 228 -29.71 22.13 -11.49
CA HIS A 228 -31.02 22.62 -11.10
C HIS A 228 -31.44 22.12 -9.71
N ILE A 229 -31.11 20.86 -9.35
CA ILE A 229 -31.48 20.27 -8.05
C ILE A 229 -30.71 20.94 -6.92
N THR A 230 -29.42 21.21 -7.12
CA THR A 230 -28.60 21.98 -6.18
C THR A 230 -29.12 23.40 -6.01
N ALA A 231 -29.48 24.09 -7.11
CA ALA A 231 -30.08 25.42 -7.06
C ALA A 231 -31.36 25.44 -6.21
N MET A 232 -32.25 24.49 -6.47
CA MET A 232 -33.54 24.38 -5.79
C MET A 232 -33.36 24.07 -4.29
N THR A 233 -32.42 23.18 -3.96
CA THR A 233 -32.12 22.79 -2.57
C THR A 233 -31.49 23.95 -1.80
N LEU A 234 -30.56 24.70 -2.40
CA LEU A 234 -29.97 25.88 -1.77
C LEU A 234 -30.97 27.02 -1.61
N GLY A 235 -31.81 27.24 -2.61
CA GLY A 235 -32.92 28.19 -2.52
C GLY A 235 -33.85 27.88 -1.35
N PHE A 236 -34.20 26.60 -1.16
CA PHE A 236 -35.00 26.16 -0.01
C PHE A 236 -34.37 26.56 1.34
N PHE A 237 -33.06 26.35 1.53
CA PHE A 237 -32.39 26.71 2.79
C PHE A 237 -32.16 28.23 2.92
N ALA A 238 -31.83 28.92 1.84
CA ALA A 238 -31.50 30.34 1.84
C ALA A 238 -32.73 31.22 2.13
N TYR A 239 -33.87 30.89 1.53
CA TYR A 239 -35.07 31.73 1.59
C TYR A 239 -36.14 31.24 2.58
N LYS A 240 -35.99 30.03 3.15
CA LYS A 240 -36.88 29.47 4.18
C LYS A 240 -38.37 29.65 3.86
N PRO A 241 -38.85 29.14 2.70
CA PRO A 241 -40.28 29.23 2.35
C PRO A 241 -41.13 28.70 3.51
N LEU A 242 -42.22 29.39 3.86
CA LEU A 242 -43.04 29.01 5.01
C LEU A 242 -43.56 27.59 4.80
N GLN A 243 -43.50 26.79 5.86
CA GLN A 243 -44.05 25.45 5.85
C GLN A 243 -45.55 25.55 6.12
N SER A 244 -46.37 24.91 5.28
CA SER A 244 -47.76 24.66 5.65
C SER A 244 -47.79 23.85 6.95
N VAL A 245 -48.73 24.15 7.85
CA VAL A 245 -48.84 23.48 9.15
C VAL A 245 -49.17 22.00 8.91
N GLY A 246 -48.23 21.09 9.24
CA GLY A 246 -48.29 19.67 8.90
C GLY A 246 -47.67 19.28 7.54
N GLY A 247 -47.06 20.25 6.85
CA GLY A 247 -46.79 20.27 5.42
C GLY A 247 -45.72 19.31 4.90
N GLN A 248 -46.12 18.52 3.92
CA GLN A 248 -45.23 17.81 2.99
C GLN A 248 -44.69 18.73 1.88
N GLU A 249 -45.07 20.01 1.83
CA GLU A 249 -44.75 20.96 0.75
C GLU A 249 -44.34 22.35 1.28
N THR A 250 -43.51 23.06 0.50
CA THR A 250 -43.05 24.44 0.76
C THR A 250 -43.80 25.50 -0.06
N ASP A 251 -43.66 26.78 0.29
CA ASP A 251 -43.97 27.89 -0.63
C ASP A 251 -43.13 27.83 -1.93
N CYS A 252 -43.57 28.57 -2.94
CA CYS A 252 -42.97 28.61 -4.27
C CYS A 252 -41.71 29.49 -4.31
N LEU A 253 -40.72 29.06 -5.09
CA LEU A 253 -39.54 29.83 -5.48
C LEU A 253 -39.42 29.88 -7.01
N HIS A 254 -38.76 30.90 -7.55
CA HIS A 254 -38.35 30.93 -8.94
C HIS A 254 -37.00 30.23 -9.13
N LEU A 255 -36.90 29.45 -10.20
CA LEU A 255 -35.68 28.85 -10.72
C LEU A 255 -35.36 29.53 -12.05
N LEU A 256 -34.30 30.32 -12.07
CA LEU A 256 -33.75 30.95 -13.26
C LEU A 256 -32.77 29.98 -13.91
N ARG A 257 -32.91 29.75 -15.21
CA ARG A 257 -32.05 28.93 -16.05
C ARG A 257 -31.42 29.81 -17.13
N PHE A 258 -30.10 29.91 -17.12
CA PHE A 258 -29.31 30.62 -18.12
C PHE A 258 -28.71 29.61 -19.09
N SER A 259 -28.85 29.81 -20.39
CA SER A 259 -28.31 28.93 -21.43
C SER A 259 -27.45 29.72 -22.40
N THR A 260 -26.25 29.21 -22.71
CA THR A 260 -25.20 29.96 -23.44
C THR A 260 -24.49 29.08 -24.47
N LYS A 261 -23.98 29.69 -25.55
CA LYS A 261 -23.18 28.99 -26.58
C LYS A 261 -21.78 28.67 -26.06
N ASP A 262 -21.16 29.69 -25.48
CA ASP A 262 -19.82 29.66 -24.93
C ASP A 262 -19.85 29.91 -23.43
N LEU A 263 -18.70 29.72 -22.79
CA LEU A 263 -18.51 29.82 -21.36
C LEU A 263 -18.76 31.24 -20.85
N LEU A 264 -19.61 31.37 -19.82
CA LEU A 264 -19.77 32.64 -19.12
C LEU A 264 -18.45 33.00 -18.43
N ASP A 265 -17.91 34.18 -18.73
CA ASP A 265 -16.60 34.67 -18.26
C ASP A 265 -15.44 33.68 -18.49
N THR A 266 -15.45 32.92 -19.60
CA THR A 266 -14.41 31.93 -19.98
C THR A 266 -14.25 30.74 -19.03
N LEU A 267 -15.17 30.53 -18.08
CA LEU A 267 -15.13 29.44 -17.11
C LEU A 267 -16.04 28.26 -17.52
N PRO A 268 -15.48 27.06 -17.78
CA PRO A 268 -16.28 25.88 -18.10
C PRO A 268 -17.24 25.48 -16.97
N PRO A 269 -18.46 24.98 -17.27
CA PRO A 269 -19.43 24.56 -16.25
C PRO A 269 -18.96 23.39 -15.37
N HIS A 270 -17.76 22.85 -15.57
CA HIS A 270 -17.24 21.69 -14.84
C HIS A 270 -15.72 21.69 -14.62
N SER A 271 -15.02 22.82 -14.79
CA SER A 271 -13.54 22.84 -14.78
C SER A 271 -12.89 23.52 -13.58
N SER A 272 -13.65 24.01 -12.60
CA SER A 272 -13.08 24.64 -11.40
C SER A 272 -12.78 23.59 -10.33
N PRO A 273 -11.52 23.48 -9.83
CA PRO A 273 -11.19 22.74 -8.61
C PRO A 273 -11.68 23.45 -7.33
N LEU A 274 -12.29 24.64 -7.44
CA LEU A 274 -12.81 25.46 -6.35
C LEU A 274 -14.34 25.60 -6.48
N CYS A 275 -15.07 24.82 -5.67
CA CYS A 275 -16.51 24.86 -5.36
C CYS A 275 -17.56 24.76 -6.52
N PRO A 276 -18.75 24.17 -6.28
CA PRO A 276 -19.83 24.04 -7.26
C PRO A 276 -20.65 25.34 -7.52
N PHE A 277 -20.10 26.52 -7.23
CA PHE A 277 -20.78 27.83 -7.26
C PHE A 277 -19.99 28.86 -8.06
N TRP A 278 -20.62 29.52 -9.03
CA TRP A 278 -19.98 30.51 -9.91
C TRP A 278 -20.49 31.92 -9.58
N LEU A 279 -19.59 32.90 -9.48
CA LEU A 279 -19.97 34.31 -9.33
C LEU A 279 -19.84 35.02 -10.67
N ILE A 280 -20.94 35.59 -11.17
CA ILE A 280 -20.97 36.27 -12.46
C ILE A 280 -21.40 37.72 -12.35
N ASN A 281 -20.77 38.60 -13.13
CA ASN A 281 -21.14 40.01 -13.16
C ASN A 281 -22.59 40.21 -13.67
N PRO A 282 -23.52 40.75 -12.85
CA PRO A 282 -24.91 40.93 -13.23
C PRO A 282 -25.07 41.92 -14.39
N ILE A 283 -24.26 42.99 -14.44
CA ILE A 283 -24.34 44.01 -15.49
C ILE A 283 -23.90 43.41 -16.84
N GLY A 284 -22.81 42.64 -16.83
CA GLY A 284 -22.35 41.88 -18.00
C GLY A 284 -23.41 40.89 -18.47
N LEU A 285 -23.95 40.09 -17.54
CA LEU A 285 -24.98 39.10 -17.82
C LEU A 285 -26.26 39.73 -18.37
N ILE A 286 -26.73 40.84 -17.80
CA ILE A 286 -27.89 41.59 -18.29
C ILE A 286 -27.65 42.05 -19.73
N ARG A 287 -26.47 42.62 -20.04
CA ARG A 287 -26.12 43.03 -21.41
C ARG A 287 -26.09 41.84 -22.37
N MET A 288 -25.56 40.70 -21.96
CA MET A 288 -25.54 39.48 -22.78
C MET A 288 -26.96 38.94 -23.04
N ILE A 289 -27.86 39.03 -22.06
CA ILE A 289 -29.28 38.66 -22.23
C ILE A 289 -29.99 39.65 -23.17
N GLU A 290 -29.76 40.96 -22.99
CA GLU A 290 -30.31 42.02 -23.85
C GLU A 290 -29.79 41.90 -25.30
N ASN A 291 -28.52 41.54 -25.48
CA ASN A 291 -27.87 41.25 -26.77
C ASN A 291 -28.25 39.88 -27.34
N GLN A 292 -29.07 39.08 -26.65
CA GLN A 292 -29.50 37.74 -27.04
C GLN A 292 -28.39 36.68 -27.13
N GLU A 293 -27.24 36.93 -26.51
CA GLU A 293 -26.10 36.01 -26.41
C GLU A 293 -26.36 34.91 -25.36
N VAL A 294 -27.20 35.21 -24.36
CA VAL A 294 -27.62 34.29 -23.28
C VAL A 294 -29.14 34.19 -23.27
N GLY A 295 -29.66 32.95 -23.25
CA GLY A 295 -31.07 32.69 -22.99
C GLY A 295 -31.35 32.59 -21.49
N LEU A 296 -32.41 33.21 -21.00
CA LEU A 296 -32.88 33.11 -19.62
C LEU A 296 -34.31 32.57 -19.60
N VAL A 297 -34.54 31.48 -18.88
CA VAL A 297 -35.86 30.89 -18.61
C VAL A 297 -36.14 30.95 -17.12
N VAL A 298 -37.27 31.52 -16.72
CA VAL A 298 -37.71 31.58 -15.32
C VAL A 298 -38.86 30.60 -15.10
N SER A 299 -38.65 29.61 -14.22
CA SER A 299 -39.64 28.59 -13.84
C SER A 299 -40.01 28.73 -12.36
N THR A 300 -41.17 28.21 -11.94
CA THR A 300 -41.57 28.21 -10.51
C THR A 300 -41.58 26.80 -9.95
N PHE A 301 -41.01 26.57 -8.75
CA PHE A 301 -40.94 25.26 -8.10
C PHE A 301 -41.25 25.32 -6.59
N LYS A 302 -41.61 24.17 -6.01
CA LYS A 302 -41.76 23.93 -4.57
C LYS A 302 -41.17 22.56 -4.18
N MET A 303 -40.63 22.41 -2.98
CA MET A 303 -40.09 21.13 -2.50
C MET A 303 -41.22 20.29 -1.88
N LYS A 304 -41.34 19.02 -2.27
CA LYS A 304 -42.40 18.09 -1.83
C LYS A 304 -41.83 16.76 -1.31
N VAL A 305 -42.34 16.28 -0.17
CA VAL A 305 -42.09 14.93 0.36
C VAL A 305 -43.24 14.00 0.00
N SER A 306 -42.93 12.89 -0.66
CA SER A 306 -43.88 11.82 -1.00
C SER A 306 -43.54 10.56 -0.20
N LEU A 307 -44.50 9.99 0.53
CA LEU A 307 -44.32 8.73 1.23
C LEU A 307 -44.58 7.57 0.25
N THR A 308 -43.66 6.61 0.18
CA THR A 308 -43.70 5.55 -0.84
C THR A 308 -44.43 4.28 -0.39
N ALA A 309 -44.74 4.14 0.91
CA ALA A 309 -45.40 2.98 1.49
C ALA A 309 -46.26 3.34 2.71
N LYS A 310 -46.93 2.34 3.29
CA LYS A 310 -47.53 2.45 4.63
C LYS A 310 -46.45 2.32 5.70
N TYR A 311 -46.65 3.00 6.83
CA TYR A 311 -45.78 2.88 8.00
C TYR A 311 -45.75 1.42 8.51
N GLN A 312 -44.54 0.90 8.70
CA GLN A 312 -44.24 -0.40 9.32
C GLN A 312 -43.78 -0.18 10.76
N THR A 313 -43.97 -1.15 11.65
CA THR A 313 -43.53 -0.98 13.04
C THR A 313 -42.05 -1.30 13.18
N GLN A 314 -41.37 -0.66 14.15
CA GLN A 314 -39.99 -1.02 14.48
C GLN A 314 -39.86 -2.50 14.90
N MET A 315 -40.90 -3.10 15.47
CA MET A 315 -40.86 -4.50 15.89
C MET A 315 -40.79 -5.48 14.73
N ASP A 316 -41.51 -5.21 13.64
CA ASP A 316 -41.41 -6.02 12.43
C ASP A 316 -39.96 -6.07 11.89
N LEU A 317 -39.25 -4.93 11.97
CA LEU A 317 -37.85 -4.81 11.56
C LEU A 317 -36.92 -5.60 12.49
N VAL A 318 -37.07 -5.45 13.81
CA VAL A 318 -36.24 -6.13 14.82
C VAL A 318 -36.42 -7.65 14.74
N GLU A 319 -37.66 -8.13 14.62
CA GLU A 319 -37.96 -9.57 14.50
C GLU A 319 -37.34 -10.15 13.22
N HIS A 320 -37.41 -9.42 12.10
CA HIS A 320 -36.78 -9.83 10.86
C HIS A 320 -35.26 -9.97 11.00
N HIS A 321 -34.60 -8.99 11.62
CA HIS A 321 -33.16 -8.97 11.81
C HIS A 321 -32.68 -10.01 12.84
N GLU A 322 -33.42 -10.21 13.93
CA GLU A 322 -33.14 -11.26 14.91
C GLU A 322 -33.17 -12.64 14.25
N LYS A 323 -34.16 -12.91 13.39
CA LYS A 323 -34.21 -14.14 12.61
C LYS A 323 -32.96 -14.32 11.74
N MET A 324 -32.50 -13.27 11.06
CA MET A 324 -31.30 -13.32 10.22
C MET A 324 -30.01 -13.53 11.04
N ARG A 325 -29.85 -12.83 12.18
CA ARG A 325 -28.73 -13.03 13.12
C ARG A 325 -28.69 -14.45 13.67
N LEU A 326 -29.85 -14.99 14.06
CA LEU A 326 -29.96 -16.37 14.55
C LEU A 326 -29.64 -17.38 13.45
N GLN A 327 -30.03 -17.13 12.20
CA GLN A 327 -29.65 -17.98 11.07
C GLN A 327 -28.15 -17.94 10.75
N GLY A 328 -27.52 -16.76 10.84
CA GLY A 328 -26.07 -16.61 10.69
C GLY A 328 -25.29 -17.28 11.82
N ARG A 329 -25.73 -17.09 13.07
CA ARG A 329 -25.16 -17.76 14.26
C ARG A 329 -25.35 -19.26 14.21
N LYS A 330 -26.52 -19.74 13.76
CA LYS A 330 -26.77 -21.17 13.55
C LYS A 330 -25.74 -21.77 12.59
N ARG A 331 -25.51 -21.15 11.43
CA ARG A 331 -24.48 -21.60 10.47
C ARG A 331 -23.09 -21.65 11.07
N ARG A 332 -22.66 -20.58 11.76
CA ARG A 332 -21.35 -20.56 12.45
C ARG A 332 -21.21 -21.63 13.52
N LEU A 333 -22.27 -21.86 14.30
CA LEU A 333 -22.28 -22.93 15.30
C LEU A 333 -22.29 -24.32 14.66
N GLU A 334 -22.95 -24.50 13.51
CA GLU A 334 -22.88 -25.74 12.72
C GLU A 334 -21.45 -25.97 12.19
N ASP A 335 -20.77 -24.93 11.72
CA ASP A 335 -19.37 -24.99 11.28
C ASP A 335 -18.41 -25.25 12.45
N ASP A 336 -18.62 -24.61 13.60
CA ASP A 336 -17.85 -24.84 14.83
C ASP A 336 -18.08 -26.25 15.39
N VAL A 337 -19.32 -26.76 15.34
CA VAL A 337 -19.64 -28.15 15.70
C VAL A 337 -18.90 -29.09 14.75
N ALA A 338 -18.91 -28.85 13.44
CA ALA A 338 -18.17 -29.66 12.48
C ALA A 338 -16.65 -29.63 12.73
N ARG A 339 -16.09 -28.46 13.09
CA ARG A 339 -14.68 -28.31 13.47
C ARG A 339 -14.36 -29.06 14.76
N LEU A 340 -15.16 -28.87 15.81
CA LEU A 340 -14.98 -29.54 17.10
C LEU A 340 -15.18 -31.05 17.01
N GLU A 341 -16.09 -31.52 16.15
CA GLU A 341 -16.24 -32.96 15.85
C GLU A 341 -15.00 -33.51 15.14
N ALA A 342 -14.41 -32.75 14.22
CA ALA A 342 -13.15 -33.11 13.58
C ALA A 342 -11.98 -33.15 14.57
N GLU A 343 -11.84 -32.13 15.42
CA GLU A 343 -10.83 -32.07 16.49
C GLU A 343 -11.04 -33.20 17.51
N LEU A 344 -12.27 -33.49 17.92
CA LEU A 344 -12.59 -34.56 18.86
C LEU A 344 -12.32 -35.94 18.24
N CYS A 345 -12.52 -36.09 16.92
CA CYS A 345 -12.12 -37.28 16.18
C CYS A 345 -10.60 -37.44 16.14
N GLU A 346 -9.86 -36.35 15.91
CA GLU A 346 -8.39 -36.33 15.94
C GLU A 346 -7.85 -36.64 17.34
N ARG A 347 -8.42 -36.05 18.40
CA ARG A 347 -8.04 -36.33 19.79
C ARG A 347 -8.37 -37.75 20.23
N LYS A 348 -9.48 -38.33 19.75
CA LYS A 348 -9.78 -39.75 19.96
C LYS A 348 -8.75 -40.64 19.25
N ALA A 349 -8.35 -40.30 18.03
CA ALA A 349 -7.28 -40.99 17.32
C ALA A 349 -5.93 -40.85 18.05
N GLU A 350 -5.58 -39.67 18.58
CA GLU A 350 -4.39 -39.51 19.43
C GLU A 350 -4.43 -40.38 20.68
N VAL A 351 -5.56 -40.43 21.39
CA VAL A 351 -5.74 -41.29 22.58
C VAL A 351 -5.61 -42.77 22.22
N GLU A 352 -6.16 -43.19 21.08
CA GLU A 352 -6.08 -44.57 20.59
C GLU A 352 -4.66 -44.94 20.11
N GLN A 353 -3.96 -43.99 19.51
CA GLN A 353 -2.55 -44.11 19.11
C GLN A 353 -1.61 -44.18 20.33
N VAL A 354 -1.90 -43.44 21.40
CA VAL A 354 -1.18 -43.53 22.68
C VAL A 354 -1.47 -44.85 23.38
N ALA A 355 -2.71 -45.34 23.35
CA ALA A 355 -3.05 -46.67 23.86
C ALA A 355 -2.34 -47.79 23.08
N LYS A 356 -2.19 -47.65 21.76
CA LYS A 356 -1.42 -48.58 20.90
C LYS A 356 0.09 -48.56 21.17
N LYS A 357 0.66 -47.42 21.60
CA LYS A 357 2.08 -47.30 21.99
C LYS A 357 2.44 -47.97 23.32
N LEU A 358 1.45 -48.31 24.16
CA LEU A 358 1.66 -48.91 25.49
C LEU A 358 1.64 -50.46 25.51
N CYS A 359 1.31 -51.15 24.41
CA CYS A 359 1.41 -52.61 24.31
C CYS A 359 2.71 -53.06 23.60
N PRO A 360 3.33 -54.20 24.00
CA PRO A 360 4.54 -54.69 23.36
C PRO A 360 4.23 -55.13 21.92
N LEU A 361 5.09 -54.65 21.02
CA LEU A 361 4.88 -54.48 19.58
C LEU A 361 4.42 -55.75 18.83
N PRO A 362 3.41 -55.59 17.97
CA PRO A 362 3.52 -56.04 16.59
C PRO A 362 3.35 -54.90 15.57
N GLU A 363 3.86 -55.15 14.37
CA GLU A 363 3.93 -54.34 13.15
C GLU A 363 2.72 -53.44 12.78
N PRO A 364 2.92 -52.39 11.95
CA PRO A 364 2.19 -51.13 12.03
C PRO A 364 0.77 -51.19 11.45
N ILE A 365 -0.22 -50.80 12.26
CA ILE A 365 -1.64 -50.73 11.88
C ILE A 365 -2.08 -49.25 11.83
N ALA A 366 -2.48 -48.82 10.63
CA ALA A 366 -2.98 -47.49 10.30
C ALA A 366 -4.34 -47.18 10.99
N GLU A 367 -4.52 -45.97 11.50
CA GLU A 367 -5.81 -45.44 11.99
C GLU A 367 -6.56 -44.61 10.92
N PRO A 368 -7.91 -44.55 10.99
CA PRO A 368 -8.77 -44.26 9.86
C PRO A 368 -9.28 -42.81 9.88
N GLY A 369 -8.73 -41.97 9.00
CA GLY A 369 -9.27 -40.64 8.69
C GLY A 369 -9.72 -40.56 7.24
N SER A 370 -10.83 -39.87 6.96
CA SER A 370 -11.41 -39.54 5.64
C SER A 370 -12.06 -40.65 4.78
N SER A 371 -11.66 -41.92 4.93
CA SER A 371 -12.14 -43.00 4.05
C SER A 371 -13.62 -43.40 4.29
N GLU A 372 -14.11 -43.31 5.53
CA GLU A 372 -15.44 -43.84 5.91
C GLU A 372 -16.61 -42.93 5.52
N LEU A 373 -16.42 -41.60 5.57
CA LEU A 373 -17.41 -40.61 5.13
C LEU A 373 -17.62 -40.61 3.61
N VAL A 374 -16.58 -40.98 2.85
CA VAL A 374 -16.64 -41.19 1.40
C VAL A 374 -17.30 -42.54 1.08
N LYS A 375 -17.06 -43.57 1.90
CA LYS A 375 -17.67 -44.90 1.73
C LYS A 375 -19.19 -44.91 1.96
N SER A 376 -19.71 -44.07 2.86
CA SER A 376 -21.15 -44.02 3.17
C SER A 376 -21.99 -43.26 2.12
N ASN A 377 -21.36 -42.38 1.32
CA ASN A 377 -22.01 -41.54 0.31
C ASN A 377 -21.91 -42.07 -1.14
N LEU A 378 -21.28 -43.22 -1.37
CA LEU A 378 -21.22 -43.86 -2.69
C LEU A 378 -22.62 -44.35 -3.12
N PRO A 379 -23.13 -43.94 -4.30
CA PRO A 379 -24.41 -44.42 -4.81
C PRO A 379 -24.45 -45.95 -4.93
N LYS A 380 -25.56 -46.60 -4.53
CA LYS A 380 -25.77 -48.07 -4.56
C LYS A 380 -25.61 -48.75 -5.95
N LYS A 381 -25.37 -47.98 -7.02
CA LYS A 381 -25.12 -48.44 -8.39
C LYS A 381 -23.65 -48.85 -8.63
N TYR A 382 -22.75 -48.43 -7.75
CA TYR A 382 -21.32 -48.74 -7.82
C TYR A 382 -21.00 -49.97 -6.96
N SER A 383 -20.11 -50.84 -7.45
CA SER A 383 -19.59 -51.97 -6.68
C SER A 383 -19.05 -51.48 -5.32
N PRO A 384 -19.09 -52.29 -4.24
CA PRO A 384 -18.48 -51.93 -2.97
C PRO A 384 -17.06 -51.38 -3.19
N ALA A 385 -16.63 -50.36 -2.44
CA ALA A 385 -15.35 -49.68 -2.68
C ALA A 385 -14.14 -50.65 -2.81
N LYS A 386 -14.20 -51.83 -2.17
CA LYS A 386 -13.19 -52.91 -2.25
C LYS A 386 -13.21 -53.72 -3.56
N GLU A 387 -14.18 -53.51 -4.45
CA GLU A 387 -14.33 -54.25 -5.72
C GLU A 387 -14.46 -53.32 -6.94
N MET A 388 -14.36 -52.01 -6.76
CA MET A 388 -14.46 -51.05 -7.88
C MET A 388 -13.39 -51.26 -8.95
N TYR A 389 -12.20 -51.79 -8.59
CA TYR A 389 -11.15 -52.15 -9.54
C TYR A 389 -11.54 -53.32 -10.48
N LYS A 390 -12.57 -54.11 -10.12
CA LYS A 390 -13.11 -55.21 -10.95
C LYS A 390 -14.13 -54.72 -11.97
N ALA A 391 -14.49 -53.44 -11.97
CA ALA A 391 -15.40 -52.89 -12.96
C ALA A 391 -14.81 -53.07 -14.37
N PRO A 392 -15.60 -53.56 -15.36
CA PRO A 392 -15.08 -53.73 -16.71
C PRO A 392 -14.75 -52.36 -17.33
N PRO A 393 -13.75 -52.27 -18.22
CA PRO A 393 -13.55 -51.09 -19.04
C PRO A 393 -14.83 -50.71 -19.79
N LEU A 394 -14.93 -49.46 -20.23
CA LEU A 394 -16.09 -49.01 -20.98
C LEU A 394 -16.12 -49.71 -22.34
N ASP A 395 -17.17 -50.49 -22.58
CA ASP A 395 -17.34 -51.25 -23.81
C ASP A 395 -17.95 -50.37 -24.91
N ILE A 396 -17.47 -50.53 -26.14
CA ILE A 396 -18.02 -49.82 -27.30
C ILE A 396 -19.27 -50.59 -27.73
N SER A 397 -20.45 -49.96 -27.66
CA SER A 397 -21.70 -50.57 -28.13
C SER A 397 -21.53 -51.09 -29.56
N ALA A 398 -21.93 -52.35 -29.80
CA ALA A 398 -21.89 -52.99 -31.11
C ALA A 398 -22.69 -52.25 -32.20
N ASP A 399 -23.57 -51.32 -31.82
CA ASP A 399 -24.38 -50.47 -32.70
C ASP A 399 -23.72 -49.11 -33.03
N ALA A 400 -22.53 -48.83 -32.51
CA ALA A 400 -21.82 -47.58 -32.73
C ALA A 400 -21.34 -47.47 -34.18
N LYS A 401 -21.72 -46.38 -34.88
CA LYS A 401 -21.22 -46.11 -36.23
C LYS A 401 -19.73 -45.77 -36.15
N GLU A 402 -18.96 -46.08 -37.18
CA GLU A 402 -17.50 -45.85 -37.28
C GLU A 402 -17.05 -44.41 -36.92
N LYS A 403 -17.96 -43.43 -37.06
CA LYS A 403 -17.75 -42.02 -36.69
C LYS A 403 -17.96 -41.70 -35.21
N ASP A 404 -18.70 -42.54 -34.47
CA ASP A 404 -18.95 -42.41 -33.02
C ASP A 404 -17.84 -43.10 -32.19
N ALA A 405 -16.95 -43.87 -32.83
CA ALA A 405 -15.86 -44.62 -32.21
C ALA A 405 -14.48 -43.89 -32.23
N SER A 406 -14.40 -42.68 -32.80
CA SER A 406 -13.15 -41.92 -32.90
C SER A 406 -12.71 -41.41 -31.52
N GLY A 407 -11.94 -42.20 -30.79
CA GLY A 407 -11.38 -41.84 -29.48
C GLY A 407 -11.32 -42.98 -28.45
N TYR A 408 -11.99 -44.11 -28.71
CA TYR A 408 -12.00 -45.26 -27.79
C TYR A 408 -11.13 -46.41 -28.30
N LYS A 409 -10.45 -47.10 -27.38
CA LYS A 409 -9.68 -48.32 -27.64
C LYS A 409 -10.50 -49.55 -27.27
N ALA A 410 -10.20 -50.69 -27.88
CA ALA A 410 -10.83 -51.95 -27.51
C ALA A 410 -10.59 -52.27 -26.02
N PRO A 411 -11.58 -52.82 -25.29
CA PRO A 411 -11.40 -53.21 -23.88
C PRO A 411 -10.25 -54.20 -23.68
N TRP A 412 -9.61 -54.14 -22.52
CA TRP A 412 -8.60 -55.10 -22.11
C TRP A 412 -9.14 -56.54 -22.06
N THR A 413 -8.43 -57.48 -22.69
CA THR A 413 -8.69 -58.93 -22.61
C THR A 413 -7.38 -59.67 -22.38
N SER A 414 -7.38 -60.74 -21.57
CA SER A 414 -6.15 -61.50 -21.30
C SER A 414 -5.60 -62.20 -22.54
N GLU A 415 -6.45 -62.64 -23.46
CA GLU A 415 -6.04 -63.36 -24.68
C GLU A 415 -5.25 -62.46 -25.62
N LEU A 416 -5.77 -61.26 -25.93
CA LEU A 416 -5.06 -60.29 -26.78
C LEU A 416 -3.80 -59.76 -26.10
N CYS A 417 -3.85 -59.54 -24.78
CA CYS A 417 -2.67 -59.15 -24.01
C CYS A 417 -1.56 -60.20 -24.14
N GLN A 418 -1.87 -61.48 -23.93
CA GLN A 418 -0.90 -62.57 -24.00
C GLN A 418 -0.25 -62.66 -25.39
N VAL A 419 -1.05 -62.59 -26.45
CA VAL A 419 -0.57 -62.59 -27.83
C VAL A 419 0.33 -61.39 -28.11
N SER A 420 -0.10 -60.18 -27.76
CA SER A 420 0.69 -58.97 -28.00
C SER A 420 2.00 -58.95 -27.21
N MET A 421 1.98 -59.37 -25.95
CA MET A 421 3.18 -59.45 -25.11
C MET A 421 4.21 -60.45 -25.64
N GLN A 422 3.77 -61.56 -26.26
CA GLN A 422 4.66 -62.52 -26.91
C GLN A 422 5.25 -62.01 -28.23
N VAL A 423 4.49 -61.22 -29.01
CA VAL A 423 4.90 -60.77 -30.34
C VAL A 423 5.90 -59.62 -30.28
N ASN A 424 5.62 -58.59 -29.47
CA ASN A 424 6.43 -57.36 -29.45
C ASN A 424 6.63 -56.76 -28.05
N GLY A 425 6.19 -57.44 -26.99
CA GLY A 425 6.32 -56.96 -25.60
C GLY A 425 5.53 -55.68 -25.32
N LEU A 426 4.50 -55.38 -26.11
CA LEU A 426 3.71 -54.16 -26.03
C LEU A 426 2.23 -54.47 -26.24
N TYR A 427 1.38 -54.09 -25.28
CA TYR A 427 -0.07 -54.21 -25.41
C TYR A 427 -0.75 -52.88 -25.08
N GLU A 428 -1.70 -52.46 -25.90
CA GLU A 428 -2.45 -51.20 -25.71
C GLU A 428 -3.95 -51.45 -25.82
N ALA A 429 -4.69 -51.09 -24.78
CA ALA A 429 -6.14 -51.30 -24.69
C ALA A 429 -6.82 -50.28 -23.77
N SER A 430 -8.15 -50.22 -23.81
CA SER A 430 -8.95 -49.47 -22.84
C SER A 430 -9.01 -50.23 -21.52
N GLY A 431 -8.77 -49.52 -20.43
CA GLY A 431 -8.72 -50.04 -19.07
C GLY A 431 -9.39 -49.11 -18.06
N LEU A 432 -9.21 -49.45 -16.79
CA LEU A 432 -9.74 -48.71 -15.66
C LEU A 432 -8.62 -47.94 -14.96
N VAL A 433 -8.87 -46.68 -14.61
CA VAL A 433 -7.90 -45.83 -13.88
C VAL A 433 -7.47 -46.45 -12.53
N LEU A 434 -8.37 -47.17 -11.84
CA LEU A 434 -8.09 -47.87 -10.58
C LEU A 434 -7.14 -49.07 -10.71
N TRP A 435 -6.78 -49.46 -11.94
CA TRP A 435 -5.73 -50.45 -12.19
C TRP A 435 -4.33 -49.84 -12.00
N LEU A 436 -4.21 -48.54 -12.22
CA LEU A 436 -2.95 -47.82 -12.28
C LEU A 436 -2.45 -47.48 -10.88
N ARG A 437 -1.16 -47.70 -10.67
CA ARG A 437 -0.48 -47.28 -9.45
C ARG A 437 -0.26 -45.77 -9.44
N THR A 438 -0.54 -45.13 -8.30
CA THR A 438 -0.50 -43.67 -8.13
C THR A 438 0.83 -43.12 -7.60
N GLY A 439 1.73 -43.98 -7.12
CA GLY A 439 3.06 -43.60 -6.61
C GLY A 439 3.10 -43.06 -5.17
N VAL A 440 1.96 -42.70 -4.55
CA VAL A 440 1.90 -42.05 -3.21
C VAL A 440 1.50 -43.02 -2.09
N TYR A 441 0.93 -44.19 -2.42
CA TYR A 441 0.37 -45.15 -1.46
C TYR A 441 0.91 -46.57 -1.62
N SER A 442 2.15 -46.71 -2.04
CA SER A 442 2.81 -47.99 -2.28
C SER A 442 3.58 -48.44 -1.04
N ALA A 443 3.06 -49.42 -0.29
CA ALA A 443 3.81 -50.12 0.77
C ALA A 443 4.78 -51.20 0.21
N GLY A 444 4.99 -51.25 -1.11
CA GLY A 444 5.79 -52.27 -1.78
C GLY A 444 7.20 -51.78 -2.08
N VAL A 445 8.20 -52.47 -1.52
CA VAL A 445 9.65 -52.18 -1.61
C VAL A 445 10.22 -52.27 -3.05
N SER A 446 9.45 -52.72 -4.05
CA SER A 446 10.00 -53.24 -5.31
C SER A 446 10.10 -52.24 -6.48
N ARG A 447 10.35 -50.95 -6.23
CA ARG A 447 10.66 -49.83 -7.17
C ARG A 447 9.65 -48.69 -7.01
N ASP A 448 9.93 -47.82 -6.05
CA ASP A 448 9.28 -46.50 -5.97
C ASP A 448 9.70 -45.69 -7.20
N ILE A 449 8.82 -45.64 -8.20
CA ILE A 449 8.95 -44.68 -9.30
C ILE A 449 8.55 -43.33 -8.71
N THR A 450 9.53 -42.45 -8.46
CA THR A 450 9.28 -41.10 -7.99
C THR A 450 8.30 -40.43 -8.98
N PRO A 451 7.08 -40.08 -8.55
CA PRO A 451 6.07 -39.56 -9.47
C PRO A 451 6.38 -38.13 -9.94
N GLY A 452 7.46 -37.53 -9.41
CA GLY A 452 7.91 -36.17 -9.64
C GLY A 452 7.17 -35.17 -8.75
N ASP A 453 7.83 -34.06 -8.44
CA ASP A 453 7.22 -32.97 -7.68
C ASP A 453 6.32 -32.16 -8.64
N VAL A 454 5.00 -32.23 -8.46
CA VAL A 454 4.02 -31.47 -9.24
C VAL A 454 3.28 -30.53 -8.30
N ALA A 455 3.33 -29.23 -8.59
CA ALA A 455 2.66 -28.21 -7.79
C ALA A 455 1.13 -28.42 -7.82
N PHE A 456 0.46 -28.20 -6.68
CA PHE A 456 -0.99 -28.36 -6.58
C PHE A 456 -1.77 -27.43 -7.52
N SER A 457 -1.24 -26.23 -7.80
CA SER A 457 -1.78 -25.30 -8.79
C SER A 457 -1.79 -25.89 -10.20
N ALA A 458 -0.74 -26.62 -10.57
CA ALA A 458 -0.65 -27.28 -11.87
C ALA A 458 -1.61 -28.49 -11.95
N LEU A 459 -1.81 -29.22 -10.85
CA LEU A 459 -2.85 -30.26 -10.76
C LEU A 459 -4.26 -29.70 -10.96
N ARG A 460 -4.59 -28.56 -10.30
CA ARG A 460 -5.87 -27.86 -10.48
C ARG A 460 -6.06 -27.34 -11.89
N LYS A 461 -4.99 -26.80 -12.50
CA LYS A 461 -5.05 -26.34 -13.89
C LYS A 461 -5.35 -27.50 -14.84
N PHE A 462 -4.64 -28.62 -14.68
CA PHE A 462 -4.89 -29.80 -15.50
C PHE A 462 -6.29 -30.39 -15.28
N GLU A 463 -6.77 -30.40 -14.03
CA GLU A 463 -8.16 -30.72 -13.71
C GLU A 463 -9.12 -29.79 -14.47
N ALA A 464 -8.90 -28.48 -14.42
CA ALA A 464 -9.72 -27.48 -15.09
C ALA A 464 -9.79 -27.71 -16.62
N ASP A 465 -8.63 -27.99 -17.22
CA ASP A 465 -8.45 -28.09 -18.67
C ASP A 465 -9.01 -29.40 -19.27
N TYR A 466 -9.09 -30.48 -18.50
CA TYR A 466 -9.46 -31.82 -19.02
C TYR A 466 -10.59 -32.54 -18.27
N PHE A 467 -10.83 -32.19 -17.01
CA PHE A 467 -11.79 -32.85 -16.13
C PHE A 467 -12.74 -31.83 -15.49
N THR A 468 -13.40 -30.98 -16.29
CA THR A 468 -14.49 -30.11 -15.85
C THR A 468 -15.74 -30.26 -16.72
N LYS A 469 -16.90 -29.82 -16.19
CA LYS A 469 -18.17 -29.83 -16.93
C LYS A 469 -18.08 -29.00 -18.21
N ASP A 470 -17.37 -27.89 -18.17
CA ASP A 470 -17.23 -26.98 -19.31
C ASP A 470 -16.47 -27.62 -20.47
N VAL A 471 -15.45 -28.45 -20.16
CA VAL A 471 -14.74 -29.24 -21.18
C VAL A 471 -15.67 -30.24 -21.84
N ALA A 472 -16.51 -30.93 -21.06
CA ALA A 472 -17.52 -31.83 -21.61
C ALA A 472 -18.52 -31.10 -22.52
N LEU A 473 -18.86 -29.84 -22.22
CA LEU A 473 -19.76 -28.98 -23.01
C LEU A 473 -19.08 -28.39 -24.26
N ASN A 474 -17.78 -28.11 -24.23
CA ASN A 474 -17.04 -27.52 -25.36
C ASN A 474 -16.64 -28.54 -26.44
N ALA A 475 -16.55 -29.83 -26.10
CA ALA A 475 -16.36 -30.91 -27.07
C ALA A 475 -17.52 -31.03 -28.10
N PHE A 476 -18.62 -30.30 -27.92
CA PHE A 476 -19.82 -30.33 -28.75
C PHE A 476 -19.82 -29.42 -29.99
N ILE A 477 -18.87 -28.50 -30.15
CA ILE A 477 -18.97 -27.47 -31.21
C ILE A 477 -17.93 -27.70 -32.31
N THR A 478 -18.27 -28.53 -33.30
CA THR A 478 -18.23 -28.16 -34.74
C THR A 478 -18.68 -29.34 -35.62
N ARG A 479 -19.80 -29.18 -36.35
CA ARG A 479 -19.93 -29.40 -37.81
C ARG A 479 -21.39 -29.41 -38.26
N GLY A 480 -21.71 -28.48 -39.18
CA GLY A 480 -22.69 -28.68 -40.25
C GLY A 480 -24.17 -28.67 -39.85
N ALA A 481 -24.90 -27.68 -40.37
CA ALA A 481 -26.34 -27.60 -40.31
C ALA A 481 -27.01 -28.83 -40.96
N LYS A 482 -27.32 -29.88 -40.17
CA LYS A 482 -28.37 -30.87 -40.45
C LYS A 482 -28.59 -31.80 -39.24
N LYS A 483 -29.78 -31.64 -38.63
CA LYS A 483 -30.45 -32.50 -37.60
C LYS A 483 -29.62 -32.82 -36.35
N GLN A 484 -29.75 -31.96 -35.35
CA GLN A 484 -29.33 -32.20 -33.97
C GLN A 484 -30.12 -33.36 -33.36
N ARG A 485 -29.46 -34.50 -33.15
CA ARG A 485 -29.90 -35.55 -32.22
C ARG A 485 -29.16 -35.24 -30.91
N GLN A 486 -29.87 -35.07 -29.80
CA GLN A 486 -29.25 -34.84 -28.47
C GLN A 486 -28.23 -35.96 -28.18
N GLN A 487 -26.94 -35.67 -28.31
CA GLN A 487 -25.86 -36.55 -27.88
C GLN A 487 -25.50 -36.20 -26.42
N LYS A 488 -25.32 -37.22 -25.58
CA LYS A 488 -24.99 -37.11 -24.16
C LYS A 488 -23.62 -36.42 -23.96
N PRO A 489 -23.42 -35.56 -22.95
CA PRO A 489 -22.10 -35.00 -22.61
C PRO A 489 -21.08 -36.09 -22.32
N ARG A 490 -19.84 -35.89 -22.78
CA ARG A 490 -18.74 -36.86 -22.66
C ARG A 490 -17.42 -36.17 -22.34
N LEU A 491 -16.63 -36.84 -21.51
CA LEU A 491 -15.22 -36.52 -21.27
C LEU A 491 -14.35 -37.57 -21.96
N ILE A 492 -13.17 -37.15 -22.40
CA ILE A 492 -12.16 -38.03 -23.01
C ILE A 492 -10.95 -38.03 -22.10
N TRP A 493 -10.41 -39.22 -21.85
CA TRP A 493 -9.17 -39.34 -21.09
C TRP A 493 -8.01 -38.75 -21.90
N PRO A 494 -7.21 -37.82 -21.35
CA PRO A 494 -6.40 -36.94 -22.17
C PRO A 494 -5.14 -37.59 -22.78
N ILE A 495 -4.58 -38.64 -22.16
CA ILE A 495 -3.32 -39.26 -22.61
C ILE A 495 -3.32 -40.79 -22.50
N THR A 496 -2.48 -41.45 -23.29
CA THR A 496 -2.14 -42.86 -23.05
C THR A 496 -1.32 -43.01 -21.78
N MET A 497 -1.78 -43.86 -20.86
CA MET A 497 -1.07 -44.21 -19.63
C MET A 497 -0.10 -45.35 -19.91
N VAL A 498 1.20 -45.05 -19.90
CA VAL A 498 2.26 -46.05 -20.14
C VAL A 498 2.57 -46.77 -18.84
N CYS A 499 2.57 -48.10 -18.87
CA CYS A 499 2.86 -48.97 -17.74
C CYS A 499 3.96 -49.97 -18.10
N GLY A 500 4.68 -50.48 -17.10
CA GLY A 500 5.72 -51.49 -17.28
C GLY A 500 5.51 -52.72 -16.39
N VAL A 501 5.96 -53.87 -16.88
CA VAL A 501 5.93 -55.17 -16.19
C VAL A 501 7.28 -55.87 -16.38
N GLU A 502 7.78 -56.63 -15.41
CA GLU A 502 9.12 -57.23 -15.51
C GLU A 502 9.09 -58.54 -16.29
N ALA A 503 8.00 -59.29 -16.16
CA ALA A 503 7.75 -60.52 -16.89
C ALA A 503 6.32 -60.55 -17.45
N SER A 504 6.11 -61.20 -18.59
CA SER A 504 4.78 -61.39 -19.16
C SER A 504 3.83 -62.13 -18.21
N SER A 505 4.36 -62.98 -17.32
CA SER A 505 3.63 -63.68 -16.27
C SER A 505 2.97 -62.74 -15.25
N ASP A 506 3.46 -61.49 -15.11
CA ASP A 506 2.94 -60.52 -14.14
C ASP A 506 1.53 -60.04 -14.49
N ILE A 507 1.13 -60.19 -15.76
CA ILE A 507 -0.16 -59.76 -16.30
C ILE A 507 -0.91 -60.88 -17.02
N GLU A 508 -0.28 -62.05 -17.15
CA GLU A 508 -0.88 -63.23 -17.77
C GLU A 508 -2.15 -63.66 -17.00
N ASN A 509 -3.23 -63.94 -17.73
CA ASN A 509 -4.53 -64.34 -17.19
C ASN A 509 -5.18 -63.32 -16.22
N ARG A 510 -4.73 -62.06 -16.20
CA ARG A 510 -5.34 -61.00 -15.37
C ARG A 510 -6.34 -60.18 -16.18
N MET A 511 -7.58 -60.12 -15.67
CA MET A 511 -8.66 -59.28 -16.20
C MET A 511 -8.83 -57.94 -15.46
N HIS A 512 -8.16 -57.79 -14.30
CA HIS A 512 -8.24 -56.60 -13.46
C HIS A 512 -6.97 -56.47 -12.61
N PHE A 513 -6.67 -55.25 -12.17
CA PHE A 513 -5.52 -54.93 -11.32
C PHE A 513 -5.98 -54.08 -10.13
N ASP A 514 -5.56 -54.42 -8.92
CA ASP A 514 -5.90 -53.65 -7.72
C ASP A 514 -4.79 -52.63 -7.45
N SER A 515 -4.83 -51.50 -8.17
CA SER A 515 -3.83 -50.41 -8.07
C SER A 515 -2.36 -50.87 -8.16
N CYS A 516 -2.12 -51.99 -8.84
CA CYS A 516 -0.82 -52.68 -8.86
C CYS A 516 -0.11 -52.62 -10.21
N LEU A 517 -0.75 -52.03 -11.24
CA LEU A 517 -0.11 -51.85 -12.54
C LEU A 517 0.83 -50.63 -12.47
N ASN A 518 2.13 -50.89 -12.57
CA ASN A 518 3.16 -49.88 -12.40
C ASN A 518 3.17 -48.88 -13.56
N THR A 519 2.79 -47.63 -13.27
CA THR A 519 2.80 -46.54 -14.25
C THR A 519 4.24 -46.03 -14.46
N ALA A 520 4.68 -45.93 -15.71
CA ALA A 520 6.01 -45.46 -16.04
C ALA A 520 6.17 -43.93 -15.84
N GLY A 521 5.10 -43.15 -15.89
CA GLY A 521 5.12 -41.70 -15.71
C GLY A 521 3.72 -41.07 -15.76
N CYS A 522 3.64 -39.73 -15.72
CA CYS A 522 2.38 -38.98 -15.78
C CYS A 522 1.37 -39.28 -14.67
N HIS A 523 1.85 -39.65 -13.48
CA HIS A 523 1.03 -39.94 -12.29
C HIS A 523 0.07 -38.79 -11.93
N PHE A 524 0.47 -37.54 -12.20
CA PHE A 524 -0.34 -36.35 -11.96
C PHE A 524 -1.69 -36.37 -12.69
N VAL A 525 -1.82 -37.04 -13.85
CA VAL A 525 -3.10 -37.15 -14.57
C VAL A 525 -4.11 -37.94 -13.73
N ILE A 526 -3.64 -38.99 -13.05
CA ILE A 526 -4.45 -39.80 -12.13
C ILE A 526 -4.84 -38.95 -10.92
N TRP A 527 -3.91 -38.16 -10.38
CA TRP A 527 -4.17 -37.28 -9.23
C TRP A 527 -5.17 -36.15 -9.56
N SER A 528 -5.08 -35.53 -10.75
CA SER A 528 -6.05 -34.54 -11.22
C SER A 528 -7.45 -35.14 -11.41
N TRP A 529 -7.54 -36.39 -11.88
CA TRP A 529 -8.82 -37.10 -11.93
C TRP A 529 -9.40 -37.36 -10.52
N TYR A 530 -8.57 -37.77 -9.56
CA TYR A 530 -8.99 -37.92 -8.16
C TYR A 530 -9.43 -36.58 -7.55
N LEU A 531 -8.76 -35.48 -7.89
CA LEU A 531 -9.13 -34.14 -7.46
C LEU A 531 -10.51 -33.72 -8.02
N ALA A 532 -10.77 -33.99 -9.29
CA ALA A 532 -12.09 -33.77 -9.90
C ALA A 532 -13.18 -34.58 -9.21
N ILE A 533 -12.91 -35.85 -8.88
CA ILE A 533 -13.84 -36.71 -8.11
C ILE A 533 -14.06 -36.12 -6.73
N PHE A 534 -13.01 -35.70 -6.05
CA PHE A 534 -13.11 -35.08 -4.73
C PHE A 534 -13.99 -33.83 -4.76
N HIS A 535 -13.80 -32.94 -5.74
CA HIS A 535 -14.67 -31.77 -5.94
C HIS A 535 -16.13 -32.14 -6.25
N ALA A 536 -16.34 -33.19 -7.05
CA ALA A 536 -17.68 -33.70 -7.37
C ALA A 536 -18.39 -34.28 -6.14
N LEU A 537 -17.66 -35.01 -5.30
CA LEU A 537 -18.14 -35.55 -4.02
C LEU A 537 -18.47 -34.44 -3.03
N LEU A 538 -17.61 -33.43 -2.88
CA LEU A 538 -17.85 -32.26 -2.02
C LEU A 538 -19.12 -31.51 -2.42
N LYS A 539 -19.38 -31.38 -3.72
CA LYS A 539 -20.58 -30.71 -4.26
C LYS A 539 -21.80 -31.63 -4.31
N ASN A 540 -21.67 -32.91 -3.94
CA ASN A 540 -22.69 -33.94 -4.06
C ASN A 540 -23.29 -34.03 -5.48
N ASP A 541 -22.45 -33.81 -6.49
CA ASP A 541 -22.85 -33.65 -7.89
C ASP A 541 -22.81 -35.00 -8.62
N LYS A 542 -23.93 -35.71 -8.56
CA LYS A 542 -24.06 -37.08 -9.09
C LYS A 542 -23.85 -37.16 -10.60
N GLU A 543 -24.35 -36.19 -11.35
CA GLU A 543 -24.19 -36.15 -12.80
C GLU A 543 -22.72 -35.97 -13.19
N TRP A 544 -21.99 -35.18 -12.39
CA TRP A 544 -20.56 -34.99 -12.58
C TRP A 544 -19.74 -36.23 -12.23
N LEU A 545 -20.07 -36.87 -11.11
CA LEU A 545 -19.46 -38.15 -10.72
C LEU A 545 -19.66 -39.22 -11.78
N ASP A 546 -20.85 -39.31 -12.38
CA ASP A 546 -21.15 -40.26 -13.45
C ASP A 546 -20.26 -40.01 -14.69
N LEU A 547 -20.03 -38.74 -15.07
CA LEU A 547 -19.14 -38.37 -16.18
C LEU A 547 -17.67 -38.69 -15.88
N LEU A 548 -17.21 -38.38 -14.67
CA LEU A 548 -15.84 -38.67 -14.21
C LEU A 548 -15.57 -40.17 -14.09
N TRP A 549 -16.58 -40.94 -13.68
CA TRP A 549 -16.52 -42.39 -13.66
C TRP A 549 -16.49 -42.99 -15.07
N GLU A 550 -17.30 -42.46 -15.98
CA GLU A 550 -17.32 -42.89 -17.39
C GLU A 550 -15.94 -42.71 -18.04
N VAL A 551 -15.29 -41.56 -17.85
CA VAL A 551 -13.93 -41.32 -18.39
C VAL A 551 -12.85 -42.15 -17.69
N GLY A 552 -13.00 -42.41 -16.39
CA GLY A 552 -12.09 -43.30 -15.63
C GLY A 552 -12.14 -44.77 -16.08
N ARG A 553 -13.19 -45.17 -16.81
CA ARG A 553 -13.34 -46.50 -17.42
C ARG A 553 -12.90 -46.57 -18.88
N SER A 554 -12.49 -45.44 -19.47
CA SER A 554 -12.02 -45.36 -20.87
C SER A 554 -10.55 -44.99 -20.96
N VAL A 555 -9.75 -45.30 -19.93
CA VAL A 555 -8.32 -44.96 -19.91
C VAL A 555 -7.60 -45.81 -20.95
N THR A 556 -6.85 -45.19 -21.85
CA THR A 556 -5.97 -45.96 -22.73
C THR A 556 -4.72 -46.35 -21.95
N ILE A 557 -4.53 -47.64 -21.71
CA ILE A 557 -3.37 -48.21 -21.01
C ILE A 557 -2.47 -48.89 -22.04
N GLN A 558 -1.19 -48.55 -22.03
CA GLN A 558 -0.15 -49.18 -22.84
C GLN A 558 0.86 -49.86 -21.92
N VAL A 559 0.81 -51.18 -21.82
CA VAL A 559 1.74 -51.99 -21.03
C VAL A 559 2.94 -52.41 -21.88
N ARG A 560 4.13 -52.32 -21.29
CA ARG A 560 5.42 -52.66 -21.89
C ARG A 560 6.14 -53.69 -21.05
N LEU A 561 6.81 -54.64 -21.69
CA LEU A 561 7.76 -55.53 -21.03
C LEU A 561 9.05 -54.75 -20.72
N CYS A 562 9.35 -54.59 -19.44
CA CYS A 562 10.46 -53.83 -18.88
C CYS A 562 11.29 -54.69 -17.90
N PRO A 563 12.04 -55.69 -18.40
CA PRO A 563 12.81 -56.61 -17.55
C PRO A 563 14.01 -55.94 -16.88
N SER A 564 14.49 -54.81 -17.42
CA SER A 564 15.64 -54.08 -16.88
C SER A 564 15.31 -52.63 -16.54
N GLU A 565 16.14 -51.99 -15.72
CA GLU A 565 16.05 -50.54 -15.44
C GLU A 565 16.18 -49.68 -16.71
N THR A 566 16.92 -50.16 -17.71
CA THR A 566 17.04 -49.53 -19.03
C THR A 566 15.69 -49.44 -19.73
N ASP A 567 14.91 -50.51 -19.72
CA ASP A 567 13.59 -50.55 -20.36
C ASP A 567 12.60 -49.62 -19.64
N TRP A 568 12.68 -49.55 -18.31
CA TRP A 568 11.93 -48.59 -17.50
C TRP A 568 12.27 -47.14 -17.81
N ALA A 569 13.55 -46.82 -18.01
CA ALA A 569 13.99 -45.49 -18.40
C ALA A 569 13.48 -45.11 -19.81
N LEU A 570 13.41 -46.07 -20.74
CA LEU A 570 12.82 -45.86 -22.07
C LEU A 570 11.30 -45.67 -22.01
N ALA A 571 10.60 -46.45 -21.18
CA ALA A 571 9.17 -46.31 -20.96
C ALA A 571 8.82 -44.95 -20.34
N ARG A 572 9.63 -44.46 -19.38
CA ARG A 572 9.52 -43.10 -18.79
C ARG A 572 9.66 -42.01 -19.84
N ASN A 573 10.67 -42.10 -20.70
CA ASN A 573 10.86 -41.14 -21.78
C ASN A 573 9.63 -41.14 -22.71
N HIS A 574 9.17 -42.31 -23.13
CA HIS A 574 7.99 -42.42 -23.98
C HIS A 574 6.73 -41.82 -23.34
N ALA A 575 6.49 -42.09 -22.04
CA ALA A 575 5.36 -41.53 -21.30
C ALA A 575 5.40 -40.00 -21.25
N SER A 576 6.58 -39.42 -21.00
CA SER A 576 6.77 -37.97 -20.99
C SER A 576 6.48 -37.33 -22.36
N GLU A 577 6.94 -37.95 -23.45
CA GLU A 577 6.71 -37.43 -24.80
C GLU A 577 5.25 -37.60 -25.25
N CYS A 578 4.54 -38.62 -24.78
CA CYS A 578 3.09 -38.75 -25.01
C CYS A 578 2.31 -37.54 -24.47
N LEU A 579 2.68 -37.02 -23.30
CA LEU A 579 2.04 -35.84 -22.72
C LEU A 579 2.26 -34.57 -23.58
N LYS A 580 3.43 -34.44 -24.21
CA LYS A 580 3.73 -33.27 -25.04
C LYS A 580 2.86 -33.18 -26.30
N SER A 581 2.21 -34.28 -26.69
CA SER A 581 1.28 -34.33 -27.82
C SER A 581 -0.03 -33.56 -27.58
N ILE A 582 -0.44 -33.37 -26.33
CA ILE A 582 -1.65 -32.61 -25.95
C ILE A 582 -1.38 -31.13 -25.66
N LYS A 583 -0.20 -30.62 -26.04
CA LYS A 583 0.24 -29.21 -25.91
C LYS A 583 0.33 -28.68 -24.46
N ASP A 584 0.25 -29.54 -23.45
CA ASP A 584 0.48 -29.19 -22.05
C ASP A 584 1.90 -29.61 -21.59
N ALA A 585 2.90 -28.96 -22.18
CA ALA A 585 4.31 -29.32 -21.97
C ALA A 585 4.82 -29.02 -20.54
N ALA A 586 4.09 -28.19 -19.77
CA ALA A 586 4.46 -27.73 -18.45
C ALA A 586 4.51 -28.84 -17.39
N LEU A 587 3.80 -29.96 -17.63
CA LEU A 587 3.69 -31.09 -16.71
C LEU A 587 4.50 -32.32 -17.14
N SER A 588 5.22 -32.22 -18.26
CA SER A 588 6.09 -33.29 -18.75
C SER A 588 7.39 -33.39 -17.95
N ALA A 589 8.14 -34.48 -18.15
CA ALA A 589 9.43 -34.64 -17.49
C ALA A 589 10.37 -33.52 -17.91
N THR A 590 11.08 -32.96 -16.93
CA THR A 590 12.00 -31.85 -17.14
C THR A 590 13.25 -32.30 -17.88
N PHE A 591 14.08 -31.36 -18.31
CA PHE A 591 15.38 -31.73 -18.88
C PHE A 591 16.33 -32.34 -17.84
N ILE A 592 16.12 -32.06 -16.54
CA ILE A 592 16.88 -32.68 -15.44
C ILE A 592 16.52 -34.16 -15.34
N ASP A 593 15.23 -34.49 -15.39
CA ASP A 593 14.75 -35.88 -15.42
C ASP A 593 15.25 -36.61 -16.66
N PHE A 594 15.25 -35.92 -17.81
CA PHE A 594 15.82 -36.44 -19.04
C PHE A 594 17.33 -36.72 -18.90
N ALA A 595 18.09 -35.84 -18.27
CA ALA A 595 19.51 -36.07 -18.01
C ALA A 595 19.75 -37.29 -17.10
N ARG A 596 18.88 -37.53 -16.10
CA ARG A 596 18.92 -38.74 -15.27
C ARG A 596 18.64 -40.01 -16.09
N ILE A 597 17.71 -39.95 -17.04
CA ILE A 597 17.48 -41.05 -18.00
C ILE A 597 18.74 -41.31 -18.83
N VAL A 598 19.41 -40.27 -19.32
CA VAL A 598 20.68 -40.38 -20.05
C VAL A 598 21.76 -41.07 -19.20
N ARG A 599 21.85 -40.76 -17.90
CA ARG A 599 22.75 -41.45 -16.96
C ARG A 599 22.36 -42.91 -16.73
N GLN A 600 21.08 -43.19 -16.49
CA GLN A 600 20.57 -44.55 -16.26
C GLN A 600 20.82 -45.47 -17.46
N LEU A 601 20.70 -44.93 -18.67
CA LEU A 601 20.98 -45.63 -19.93
C LEU A 601 22.47 -45.71 -20.27
N ASN A 602 23.36 -45.15 -19.43
CA ASN A 602 24.80 -45.10 -19.64
C ASN A 602 25.21 -44.56 -21.04
N ILE A 603 24.55 -43.50 -21.50
CA ILE A 603 24.79 -42.90 -22.81
C ILE A 603 26.10 -42.11 -22.79
N GLN A 604 27.11 -42.57 -23.51
CA GLN A 604 28.43 -41.91 -23.55
C GLN A 604 28.63 -41.08 -24.82
N GLN A 605 27.98 -41.47 -25.92
CA GLN A 605 28.08 -40.77 -27.20
C GLN A 605 26.69 -40.50 -27.80
N VAL A 606 26.63 -39.59 -28.78
CA VAL A 606 25.36 -39.19 -29.45
C VAL A 606 24.71 -40.38 -30.17
N SER A 607 25.52 -41.29 -30.71
CA SER A 607 25.09 -42.53 -31.36
C SER A 607 24.22 -43.38 -30.44
N ASP A 608 24.59 -43.49 -29.16
CA ASP A 608 23.94 -44.38 -28.20
C ASP A 608 22.52 -43.88 -27.91
N GLY A 609 22.36 -42.56 -27.67
CA GLY A 609 21.04 -41.98 -27.44
C GLY A 609 20.16 -41.99 -28.69
N THR A 610 20.76 -41.90 -29.88
CA THR A 610 20.04 -42.06 -31.16
C THR A 610 19.58 -43.50 -31.37
N HIS A 611 20.43 -44.48 -31.01
CA HIS A 611 20.11 -45.91 -31.06
C HIS A 611 18.92 -46.24 -30.15
N HIS A 612 18.91 -45.68 -28.93
CA HIS A 612 17.78 -45.77 -27.99
C HIS A 612 16.56 -44.93 -28.37
N LYS A 613 16.59 -44.20 -29.50
CA LYS A 613 15.52 -43.32 -29.99
C LYS A 613 15.05 -42.30 -28.95
N LEU A 614 15.96 -41.83 -28.09
CA LEU A 614 15.63 -40.85 -27.06
C LEU A 614 15.13 -39.56 -27.70
N ARG A 615 14.10 -38.99 -27.09
CA ARG A 615 13.53 -37.70 -27.47
C ARG A 615 13.40 -36.81 -26.24
N PHE A 616 13.44 -35.51 -26.50
CA PHE A 616 13.07 -34.50 -25.52
C PHE A 616 12.38 -33.35 -26.26
N ASN A 617 11.14 -33.03 -25.87
CA ASN A 617 10.33 -31.98 -26.50
C ASN A 617 10.08 -32.26 -27.98
N ASN A 618 9.72 -33.51 -28.30
CA ASN A 618 9.49 -34.08 -29.63
C ASN A 618 10.74 -34.11 -30.54
N ALA A 619 11.84 -33.47 -30.15
CA ALA A 619 13.08 -33.46 -30.89
C ALA A 619 13.92 -34.72 -30.59
N PRO A 620 14.51 -35.34 -31.63
CA PRO A 620 15.39 -36.49 -31.45
C PRO A 620 16.69 -36.09 -30.76
N TYR A 621 17.27 -37.03 -30.01
CA TYR A 621 18.56 -36.86 -29.35
C TYR A 621 19.64 -36.42 -30.34
N ASN A 622 20.42 -35.42 -29.94
CA ASN A 622 21.41 -34.78 -30.79
C ASN A 622 22.61 -34.29 -29.97
N ALA A 623 23.65 -33.80 -30.65
CA ALA A 623 24.89 -33.36 -30.02
C ALA A 623 24.70 -32.23 -28.99
N SER A 624 23.78 -31.29 -29.24
CA SER A 624 23.49 -30.19 -28.30
C SER A 624 22.80 -30.70 -27.04
N MET A 625 21.83 -31.60 -27.19
CA MET A 625 21.15 -32.26 -26.06
C MET A 625 22.12 -33.11 -25.24
N HIS A 626 22.98 -33.88 -25.90
CA HIS A 626 23.98 -34.71 -25.23
C HIS A 626 24.92 -33.84 -24.38
N ARG A 627 25.46 -32.76 -24.96
CA ARG A 627 26.33 -31.82 -24.23
C ARG A 627 25.62 -31.18 -23.04
N ALA A 628 24.37 -30.75 -23.21
CA ALA A 628 23.57 -30.19 -22.13
C ALA A 628 23.27 -31.21 -21.03
N ALA A 629 22.93 -32.46 -21.39
CA ALA A 629 22.65 -33.53 -20.44
C ALA A 629 23.89 -33.89 -19.62
N MET A 630 25.06 -34.04 -20.27
CA MET A 630 26.33 -34.27 -19.57
C MET A 630 26.69 -33.11 -18.66
N GLY A 631 26.48 -31.86 -19.11
CA GLY A 631 26.68 -30.67 -18.30
C GLY A 631 25.81 -30.66 -17.05
N ILE A 632 24.53 -31.01 -17.17
CA ILE A 632 23.60 -31.05 -16.04
C ILE A 632 23.93 -32.19 -15.09
N LEU A 633 24.30 -33.37 -15.61
CA LEU A 633 24.78 -34.48 -14.78
C LEU A 633 26.03 -34.09 -13.99
N SER A 634 26.93 -33.29 -14.57
CA SER A 634 28.08 -32.74 -13.85
C SER A 634 27.63 -31.88 -12.66
N LEU A 635 26.62 -31.02 -12.82
CA LEU A 635 26.11 -30.20 -11.73
C LEU A 635 25.42 -31.02 -10.63
N ILE A 636 24.67 -32.06 -11.02
CA ILE A 636 23.99 -32.97 -10.09
C ILE A 636 25.01 -33.79 -9.29
N ASN A 637 26.06 -34.28 -9.94
CA ASN A 637 27.10 -35.06 -9.29
C ASN A 637 27.99 -34.21 -8.36
N ASP A 638 28.06 -32.89 -8.60
CA ASP A 638 28.79 -31.94 -7.77
C ASP A 638 28.10 -31.67 -6.42
N GLY A 639 26.79 -31.92 -6.27
CA GLY A 639 26.09 -31.79 -4.99
C GLY A 639 24.57 -31.70 -5.10
N PRO A 640 23.82 -31.93 -3.99
CA PRO A 640 22.36 -31.88 -3.98
C PRO A 640 21.77 -30.46 -4.09
N GLU A 641 22.56 -29.41 -3.89
CA GLU A 641 22.11 -28.02 -3.78
C GLU A 641 21.45 -27.51 -5.07
N PHE A 642 21.98 -27.91 -6.24
CA PHE A 642 21.39 -27.57 -7.53
C PHE A 642 20.00 -28.19 -7.69
N GLU A 643 19.87 -29.48 -7.41
CA GLU A 643 18.58 -30.18 -7.53
C GLU A 643 17.55 -29.64 -6.53
N ALA A 644 17.96 -29.40 -5.27
CA ALA A 644 17.08 -28.84 -4.25
C ALA A 644 16.56 -27.44 -4.64
N SER A 645 17.42 -26.58 -5.19
CA SER A 645 17.04 -25.22 -5.62
C SER A 645 16.12 -25.25 -6.85
N MET A 646 16.38 -26.18 -7.79
CA MET A 646 15.53 -26.39 -8.96
C MET A 646 14.13 -26.88 -8.57
N SER A 647 14.02 -27.89 -7.70
CA SER A 647 12.72 -28.39 -7.21
C SER A 647 11.91 -27.28 -6.53
N LYS A 648 12.53 -26.45 -5.70
CA LYS A 648 11.86 -25.30 -5.05
C LYS A 648 11.33 -24.30 -6.07
N LEU A 649 12.15 -23.91 -7.05
CA LEU A 649 11.76 -22.98 -8.10
C LEU A 649 10.59 -23.53 -8.94
N GLU A 650 10.63 -24.81 -9.29
CA GLU A 650 9.59 -25.49 -10.06
C GLU A 650 8.26 -25.58 -9.30
N LEU A 651 8.30 -25.90 -8.02
CA LEU A 651 7.09 -25.97 -7.17
C LEU A 651 6.43 -24.60 -7.00
N ALA A 652 7.22 -23.52 -6.95
CA ALA A 652 6.71 -22.17 -6.76
C ALA A 652 6.19 -21.52 -8.06
N TYR A 653 6.90 -21.68 -9.19
CA TYR A 653 6.61 -20.93 -10.42
C TYR A 653 6.39 -21.79 -11.67
N GLY A 654 6.52 -23.11 -11.56
CA GLY A 654 6.35 -24.05 -12.66
C GLY A 654 7.64 -24.35 -13.45
N ARG A 655 7.61 -25.45 -14.21
CA ARG A 655 8.76 -26.02 -14.94
C ARG A 655 9.19 -25.23 -16.17
N ASP A 656 8.28 -24.46 -16.77
CA ASP A 656 8.54 -23.70 -18.01
C ASP A 656 9.53 -22.55 -17.84
N LEU A 657 9.70 -22.07 -16.61
CA LEU A 657 10.60 -20.99 -16.28
C LEU A 657 12.05 -21.32 -16.67
N LEU A 658 12.54 -22.50 -16.28
CA LEU A 658 13.95 -22.87 -16.46
C LEU A 658 14.15 -24.32 -16.95
N SER A 659 13.55 -25.32 -16.30
CA SER A 659 13.92 -26.73 -16.48
C SER A 659 13.37 -27.40 -17.73
N ASN A 660 12.33 -26.82 -18.36
CA ASN A 660 11.76 -27.33 -19.61
C ASN A 660 12.63 -26.99 -20.85
N ALA A 661 13.64 -26.12 -20.71
CA ALA A 661 14.48 -25.66 -21.82
C ALA A 661 15.97 -25.95 -21.58
N TYR A 662 16.49 -26.99 -22.26
CA TYR A 662 17.89 -27.40 -22.13
C TYR A 662 18.91 -26.32 -22.52
N SER A 663 18.54 -25.39 -23.41
CA SER A 663 19.40 -24.26 -23.81
C SER A 663 19.67 -23.30 -22.65
N LYS A 664 18.69 -23.05 -21.78
CA LYS A 664 18.82 -22.20 -20.60
C LYS A 664 19.70 -22.88 -19.55
N LEU A 665 19.45 -24.16 -19.30
CA LEU A 665 20.22 -24.99 -18.37
C LEU A 665 21.69 -25.15 -18.79
N ASN A 666 21.94 -25.35 -20.08
CA ASN A 666 23.31 -25.40 -20.59
C ASN A 666 24.04 -24.05 -20.42
N ARG A 667 23.34 -22.92 -20.51
CA ARG A 667 23.92 -21.60 -20.24
C ARG A 667 24.25 -21.43 -18.76
N LEU A 668 23.35 -21.82 -17.86
CA LEU A 668 23.60 -21.85 -16.42
C LEU A 668 24.86 -22.67 -16.11
N GLN A 669 24.95 -23.88 -16.64
CA GLN A 669 26.10 -24.77 -16.46
C GLN A 669 27.41 -24.13 -16.94
N GLN A 670 27.41 -23.45 -18.09
CA GLN A 670 28.60 -22.75 -18.58
C GLN A 670 29.07 -21.64 -17.64
N ILE A 671 28.12 -20.85 -17.12
CA ILE A 671 28.42 -19.76 -16.18
C ILE A 671 28.97 -20.34 -14.87
N SER A 672 28.26 -21.30 -14.27
CA SER A 672 28.66 -21.93 -13.01
C SER A 672 30.02 -22.61 -13.10
N LYS A 673 30.31 -23.30 -14.21
CA LYS A 673 31.62 -23.92 -14.44
C LYS A 673 32.74 -22.88 -14.60
N GLY A 674 32.47 -21.77 -15.29
CA GLY A 674 33.44 -20.68 -15.45
C GLY A 674 33.88 -20.11 -14.10
N VAL A 675 32.92 -19.88 -13.21
CA VAL A 675 33.16 -19.35 -11.86
C VAL A 675 33.87 -20.36 -10.96
N ALA A 676 33.42 -21.62 -10.96
CA ALA A 676 34.07 -22.68 -10.18
C ALA A 676 35.54 -22.91 -10.61
N THR A 677 35.84 -22.75 -11.91
CA THR A 677 37.22 -22.84 -12.42
C THR A 677 38.06 -21.64 -11.98
N ALA A 678 37.48 -20.43 -11.93
CA ALA A 678 38.18 -19.22 -11.48
C ALA A 678 38.46 -19.23 -9.97
N ALA A 679 37.55 -19.76 -9.15
CA ALA A 679 37.68 -19.82 -7.69
C ALA A 679 38.76 -20.81 -7.20
N GLN A 680 39.00 -21.90 -7.96
CA GLN A 680 40.08 -22.86 -7.68
C GLN A 680 41.49 -22.24 -7.79
N ALA A 681 41.62 -21.03 -8.34
CA ALA A 681 42.89 -20.31 -8.46
C ALA A 681 43.22 -19.41 -7.25
N THR A 682 42.36 -19.36 -6.21
CA THR A 682 42.52 -18.48 -5.04
C THR A 682 42.51 -19.25 -3.70
N PRO A 683 43.35 -18.90 -2.70
CA PRO A 683 43.54 -19.73 -1.49
C PRO A 683 42.36 -19.78 -0.51
N ASN A 684 41.39 -18.85 -0.59
CA ASN A 684 40.31 -18.67 0.38
C ASN A 684 38.89 -18.71 -0.24
N GLY A 685 38.72 -19.19 -1.47
CA GLY A 685 37.43 -19.15 -2.16
C GLY A 685 36.37 -20.06 -1.52
N SER A 686 35.21 -19.50 -1.16
CA SER A 686 34.09 -20.26 -0.59
C SER A 686 33.32 -21.10 -1.65
N ALA A 687 33.61 -20.88 -2.95
CA ALA A 687 32.99 -21.58 -4.07
C ALA A 687 33.55 -23.01 -4.25
N GLN A 688 33.00 -23.94 -3.48
CA GLN A 688 33.19 -25.37 -3.67
C GLN A 688 32.30 -25.86 -4.83
N ASN A 689 32.91 -26.17 -5.98
CA ASN A 689 32.35 -26.86 -7.16
C ASN A 689 31.20 -26.17 -7.94
N SER A 690 30.94 -26.67 -9.17
CA SER A 690 30.03 -26.01 -10.11
C SER A 690 28.55 -26.23 -9.78
N GLY A 691 28.23 -27.33 -9.11
CA GLY A 691 26.88 -27.64 -8.61
C GLY A 691 26.38 -26.62 -7.58
N LYS A 692 27.20 -26.25 -6.58
CA LYS A 692 26.80 -25.24 -5.57
C LYS A 692 26.55 -23.87 -6.18
N VAL A 693 27.42 -23.42 -7.09
CA VAL A 693 27.24 -22.15 -7.80
C VAL A 693 25.95 -22.15 -8.63
N ALA A 694 25.66 -23.25 -9.34
CA ALA A 694 24.41 -23.39 -10.08
C ALA A 694 23.18 -23.36 -9.16
N GLY A 695 23.21 -24.07 -8.03
CA GLY A 695 22.14 -24.03 -7.03
C GLY A 695 21.91 -22.62 -6.48
N TRP A 696 22.98 -21.92 -6.12
CA TRP A 696 22.89 -20.55 -5.62
C TRP A 696 22.31 -19.57 -6.66
N LEU A 697 22.74 -19.66 -7.92
CA LEU A 697 22.19 -18.85 -9.02
C LEU A 697 20.69 -19.10 -9.25
N VAL A 698 20.24 -20.35 -9.10
CA VAL A 698 18.81 -20.71 -9.17
C VAL A 698 18.06 -20.15 -7.96
N GLY A 699 18.65 -20.23 -6.76
CA GLY A 699 18.12 -19.63 -5.53
C GLY A 699 17.97 -18.10 -5.64
N MET A 700 18.91 -17.41 -6.28
CA MET A 700 18.81 -15.95 -6.51
C MET A 700 17.67 -15.58 -7.46
N VAL A 701 17.41 -16.38 -8.49
CA VAL A 701 16.22 -16.18 -9.35
C VAL A 701 14.94 -16.38 -8.56
N HIS A 702 14.89 -17.39 -7.69
CA HIS A 702 13.76 -17.62 -6.79
C HIS A 702 13.54 -16.42 -5.85
N LEU A 703 14.61 -15.94 -5.20
CA LEU A 703 14.56 -14.80 -4.29
C LEU A 703 14.07 -13.53 -5.00
N ALA A 704 14.56 -13.26 -6.22
CA ALA A 704 14.14 -12.10 -7.00
C ALA A 704 12.65 -12.14 -7.38
N LEU A 705 12.11 -13.34 -7.65
CA LEU A 705 10.68 -13.52 -7.88
C LEU A 705 9.86 -13.29 -6.60
N ARG A 706 10.35 -13.74 -5.43
CA ARG A 706 9.68 -13.50 -4.13
C ARG A 706 9.67 -12.01 -3.75
N LEU A 707 10.73 -11.28 -4.09
CA LEU A 707 10.86 -9.84 -3.84
C LEU A 707 10.13 -8.96 -4.89
N GLY A 708 9.55 -9.56 -5.93
CA GLY A 708 8.87 -8.81 -6.99
C GLY A 708 9.80 -8.00 -7.91
N LEU A 709 11.11 -8.25 -7.88
CA LEU A 709 12.10 -7.58 -8.75
C LEU A 709 11.95 -7.99 -10.22
N THR A 710 11.38 -9.17 -10.45
CA THR A 710 11.05 -9.69 -11.76
C THR A 710 9.79 -10.54 -11.67
N ASN A 711 9.19 -10.85 -12.81
CA ASN A 711 8.07 -11.77 -12.88
C ASN A 711 8.44 -13.00 -13.73
N PRO A 712 7.73 -14.14 -13.57
CA PRO A 712 8.08 -15.38 -14.28
C PRO A 712 8.16 -15.22 -15.80
N SER A 713 7.31 -14.35 -16.38
CA SER A 713 7.28 -14.12 -17.83
C SER A 713 8.52 -13.40 -18.38
N LYS A 714 9.12 -12.49 -17.59
CA LYS A 714 10.28 -11.67 -17.98
C LYS A 714 11.61 -12.21 -17.46
N ALA A 715 11.60 -13.05 -16.42
CA ALA A 715 12.79 -13.61 -15.82
C ALA A 715 13.68 -14.33 -16.85
N THR A 716 13.10 -15.06 -17.79
CA THR A 716 13.90 -15.75 -18.82
C THR A 716 14.73 -14.79 -19.69
N GLU A 717 14.15 -13.69 -20.13
CA GLU A 717 14.80 -12.76 -21.05
C GLU A 717 15.80 -11.86 -20.31
N VAL A 718 15.38 -11.28 -19.20
CA VAL A 718 16.12 -10.24 -18.50
C VAL A 718 17.18 -10.82 -17.56
N TRP A 719 16.86 -11.89 -16.83
CA TRP A 719 17.77 -12.48 -15.85
C TRP A 719 18.70 -13.53 -16.45
N LEU A 720 18.19 -14.40 -17.32
CA LEU A 720 18.96 -15.54 -17.83
C LEU A 720 19.74 -15.21 -19.11
N LEU A 721 19.11 -14.51 -20.06
CA LEU A 721 19.65 -14.33 -21.41
C LEU A 721 20.26 -12.95 -21.68
N GLY A 722 19.79 -11.90 -20.99
CA GLY A 722 20.17 -10.51 -21.27
C GLY A 722 19.64 -10.02 -22.63
N ASP A 723 19.93 -8.76 -22.97
CA ASP A 723 19.54 -8.21 -24.27
C ASP A 723 20.61 -8.50 -25.33
N ARG A 724 20.33 -9.49 -26.18
CA ARG A 724 21.22 -9.88 -27.29
C ARG A 724 21.37 -8.81 -28.38
N LYS A 725 20.40 -7.88 -28.52
CA LYS A 725 20.46 -6.82 -29.54
C LYS A 725 21.40 -5.71 -29.12
N HIS A 726 21.43 -5.38 -27.83
CA HIS A 726 22.27 -4.32 -27.27
C HIS A 726 23.55 -4.87 -26.60
N GLY A 727 23.76 -6.19 -26.61
CA GLY A 727 24.94 -6.83 -26.04
C GLY A 727 25.00 -6.84 -24.51
N THR A 728 23.90 -6.54 -23.82
CA THR A 728 23.89 -6.46 -22.35
C THR A 728 23.80 -7.84 -21.70
N HIS A 729 24.64 -8.12 -20.71
CA HIS A 729 24.61 -9.38 -19.95
C HIS A 729 23.30 -9.56 -19.17
N GLY A 730 22.95 -10.80 -18.79
CA GLY A 730 21.82 -11.05 -17.90
C GLY A 730 22.18 -10.80 -16.43
N TYR A 731 21.19 -10.81 -15.54
CA TYR A 731 21.43 -10.65 -14.10
C TYR A 731 22.14 -11.84 -13.44
N TRP A 732 22.20 -13.02 -14.07
CA TRP A 732 23.07 -14.10 -13.56
C TRP A 732 24.54 -13.69 -13.52
N GLN A 733 25.00 -12.91 -14.50
CA GLN A 733 26.35 -12.36 -14.47
C GLN A 733 26.53 -11.35 -13.33
N ALA A 734 25.51 -10.55 -13.03
CA ALA A 734 25.50 -9.66 -11.88
C ALA A 734 25.53 -10.44 -10.55
N CYS A 735 24.80 -11.56 -10.45
CA CYS A 735 24.83 -12.44 -9.28
C CYS A 735 26.24 -13.00 -9.03
N ILE A 736 27.03 -13.25 -10.07
CA ILE A 736 28.43 -13.69 -9.89
C ILE A 736 29.28 -12.60 -9.25
N VAL A 737 29.15 -11.34 -9.68
CA VAL A 737 29.84 -10.22 -9.02
C VAL A 737 29.37 -10.06 -7.56
N ALA A 738 28.09 -10.34 -7.29
CA ALA A 738 27.60 -10.36 -5.92
C ALA A 738 28.25 -11.47 -5.09
N LEU A 739 28.38 -12.68 -5.63
CA LEU A 739 29.07 -13.80 -4.99
C LEU A 739 30.56 -13.49 -4.75
N GLU A 740 31.22 -12.87 -5.73
CA GLU A 740 32.61 -12.38 -5.59
C GLU A 740 32.75 -11.36 -4.45
N ALA A 741 31.71 -10.55 -4.17
CA ALA A 741 31.73 -9.60 -3.07
C ALA A 741 31.66 -10.28 -1.70
N PHE A 742 30.89 -11.37 -1.56
CA PHE A 742 30.92 -12.20 -0.35
C PHE A 742 32.32 -12.81 -0.15
N ASP A 743 32.92 -13.37 -1.20
CA ASP A 743 34.29 -13.91 -1.15
C ASP A 743 35.33 -12.82 -0.80
N PHE A 744 35.17 -11.62 -1.36
CA PHE A 744 36.08 -10.49 -1.13
C PHE A 744 36.01 -9.96 0.31
N LEU A 745 34.82 -9.98 0.93
CA LEU A 745 34.62 -9.45 2.28
C LEU A 745 34.84 -10.49 3.38
N THR A 746 34.73 -11.79 3.07
CA THR A 746 34.93 -12.88 4.04
C THR A 746 36.26 -12.80 4.80
N PRO A 747 37.42 -12.48 4.18
CA PRO A 747 38.70 -12.34 4.89
C PRO A 747 38.73 -11.26 5.98
N LEU A 748 37.79 -10.30 5.99
CA LEU A 748 37.70 -9.29 7.04
C LEU A 748 37.36 -9.88 8.41
N GLN A 749 36.77 -11.09 8.46
CA GLN A 749 36.54 -11.82 9.71
C GLN A 749 37.84 -12.10 10.48
N ASN A 750 38.96 -12.29 9.77
CA ASN A 750 40.25 -12.61 10.38
C ASN A 750 40.85 -11.40 11.13
N LYS A 751 40.28 -10.22 10.96
CA LYS A 751 40.65 -9.01 11.69
C LYS A 751 39.87 -8.86 13.01
N MET A 752 38.99 -9.82 13.35
CA MET A 752 38.15 -9.81 14.54
C MET A 752 38.60 -10.85 15.57
N PRO A 753 38.25 -10.70 16.87
CA PRO A 753 38.47 -11.75 17.88
C PRO A 753 37.77 -13.06 17.52
N ASP A 754 38.39 -14.22 17.80
CA ASP A 754 37.93 -15.55 17.37
C ASP A 754 36.44 -15.84 17.64
N ALA A 755 35.93 -15.41 18.80
CA ALA A 755 34.52 -15.60 19.18
C ALA A 755 33.54 -14.76 18.33
N GLU A 756 33.91 -13.51 18.01
CA GLU A 756 33.10 -12.65 17.14
C GLU A 756 33.25 -13.04 15.67
N GLY A 757 34.46 -13.43 15.25
CA GLY A 757 34.73 -13.95 13.91
C GLY A 757 33.89 -15.19 13.60
N LYS A 758 33.75 -16.12 14.56
CA LYS A 758 32.90 -17.31 14.39
C LYS A 758 31.41 -16.96 14.25
N LYS A 759 30.90 -16.02 15.07
CA LYS A 759 29.51 -15.53 14.94
C LYS A 759 29.26 -14.83 13.59
N LEU A 760 30.23 -14.04 13.12
CA LEU A 760 30.14 -13.37 11.82
C LEU A 760 30.13 -14.39 10.68
N ALA A 761 30.96 -15.43 10.74
CA ALA A 761 30.96 -16.50 9.74
C ALA A 761 29.59 -17.18 9.65
N ASP A 762 28.95 -17.49 10.78
CA ASP A 762 27.61 -18.06 10.82
C ASP A 762 26.56 -17.10 10.22
N ALA A 763 26.66 -15.80 10.51
CA ALA A 763 25.79 -14.77 9.93
C ALA A 763 25.95 -14.63 8.41
N LEU A 764 27.20 -14.63 7.92
CA LEU A 764 27.51 -14.56 6.50
C LEU A 764 26.94 -15.76 5.73
N LEU A 765 27.02 -16.97 6.30
CA LEU A 765 26.43 -18.17 5.70
C LEU A 765 24.90 -18.08 5.60
N ARG A 766 24.23 -17.54 6.63
CA ARG A 766 22.78 -17.34 6.64
C ARG A 766 22.31 -16.29 5.63
N ILE A 767 23.06 -15.20 5.46
CA ILE A 767 22.73 -14.15 4.47
C ILE A 767 23.04 -14.63 3.04
N LEU A 768 24.12 -15.39 2.85
CA LEU A 768 24.54 -15.88 1.55
C LEU A 768 23.54 -16.90 0.96
N ASP A 769 22.93 -17.76 1.78
CA ASP A 769 21.90 -18.70 1.32
C ASP A 769 20.59 -17.94 0.99
N PRO A 770 20.13 -17.89 -0.28
CA PRO A 770 18.95 -17.11 -0.65
C PRO A 770 17.66 -17.52 0.06
N GLU A 771 17.51 -18.79 0.45
CA GLU A 771 16.32 -19.30 1.13
C GLU A 771 16.33 -18.97 2.62
N VAL A 772 17.48 -19.15 3.27
CA VAL A 772 17.66 -18.76 4.67
C VAL A 772 17.57 -17.26 4.80
N CYS A 773 18.19 -16.51 3.88
CA CYS A 773 18.12 -15.05 3.83
C CYS A 773 16.67 -14.55 3.68
N TRP A 774 15.89 -15.20 2.83
CA TRP A 774 14.46 -14.94 2.71
C TRP A 774 13.74 -15.17 4.05
N ALA A 775 13.83 -16.38 4.60
CA ALA A 775 13.07 -16.78 5.79
C ALA A 775 13.47 -15.97 7.04
N ASP A 776 14.77 -15.76 7.24
CA ASP A 776 15.30 -15.16 8.46
C ASP A 776 15.26 -13.63 8.43
N PHE A 777 15.47 -12.99 7.28
CA PHE A 777 15.69 -11.53 7.21
C PHE A 777 14.70 -10.75 6.35
N LEU A 778 14.15 -11.34 5.28
CA LEU A 778 13.37 -10.58 4.26
C LEU A 778 11.87 -10.83 4.30
N GLN A 779 11.43 -12.03 4.69
CA GLN A 779 10.02 -12.43 4.66
C GLN A 779 9.14 -11.54 5.55
N SER A 780 9.58 -11.29 6.79
CA SER A 780 8.87 -10.44 7.76
C SER A 780 8.75 -8.98 7.30
N GLN A 781 9.76 -8.48 6.60
CA GLN A 781 9.75 -7.13 6.02
C GLN A 781 8.72 -7.00 4.88
N LEU A 782 8.52 -8.07 4.11
CA LEU A 782 7.56 -8.08 3.02
C LEU A 782 6.13 -8.33 3.50
N SER A 783 5.87 -9.25 4.45
CA SER A 783 4.51 -9.44 4.99
C SER A 783 3.96 -8.19 5.67
N ALA A 784 4.80 -7.41 6.36
CA ALA A 784 4.44 -6.08 6.88
C ALA A 784 4.11 -5.04 5.77
N CYS A 785 4.59 -5.24 4.55
CA CYS A 785 4.26 -4.42 3.37
C CYS A 785 3.10 -4.99 2.53
N THR A 786 2.86 -6.30 2.56
CA THR A 786 1.87 -6.97 1.70
C THR A 786 0.50 -7.04 2.37
N ASP A 787 0.43 -7.06 3.70
CA ASP A 787 -0.83 -6.92 4.45
C ASP A 787 -1.47 -5.53 4.27
N VAL A 788 -0.69 -4.54 3.80
CA VAL A 788 -1.20 -3.20 3.43
C VAL A 788 -1.80 -3.17 2.01
N VAL A 789 -1.51 -4.16 1.16
CA VAL A 789 -1.96 -4.19 -0.25
C VAL A 789 -3.06 -5.22 -0.50
N ILE A 790 -3.16 -6.29 0.31
CA ILE A 790 -4.20 -7.31 0.15
C ILE A 790 -5.46 -7.00 1.01
N GLN A 791 -5.36 -6.11 2.00
CA GLN A 791 -6.51 -5.67 2.81
C GLN A 791 -7.32 -4.51 2.20
N GLU A 792 -7.16 -4.23 0.90
CA GLU A 792 -8.00 -3.28 0.16
C GLU A 792 -9.23 -3.94 -0.52
N GLU A 793 -9.43 -5.27 -0.45
CA GLU A 793 -10.60 -5.93 -1.09
C GLU A 793 -11.40 -7.01 -0.30
N GLU A 794 -11.05 -7.44 0.92
CA GLU A 794 -11.93 -8.32 1.73
C GLU A 794 -11.96 -7.95 3.23
N ASP A 795 -13.17 -8.03 3.81
CA ASP A 795 -13.63 -7.39 5.05
C ASP A 795 -12.82 -7.60 6.36
N GLU A 796 -12.93 -6.56 7.20
CA GLU A 796 -12.74 -6.55 8.66
C GLU A 796 -13.49 -7.71 9.36
N ILE A 797 -12.80 -8.46 10.25
CA ILE A 797 -13.21 -8.80 11.64
C ILE A 797 -12.02 -9.45 12.38
N ALA A 798 -11.81 -8.97 13.62
CA ALA A 798 -11.07 -9.53 14.76
C ALA A 798 -9.53 -9.47 14.76
N ALA A 799 -9.04 -8.50 15.53
CA ALA A 799 -7.69 -8.49 16.10
C ALA A 799 -7.50 -9.65 17.10
N PRO A 800 -6.41 -10.43 17.01
CA PRO A 800 -5.88 -11.17 18.15
C PRO A 800 -5.17 -10.22 19.12
N ALA A 801 -5.00 -10.68 20.35
CA ALA A 801 -4.43 -9.92 21.46
C ALA A 801 -3.02 -9.37 21.16
N ALA A 802 -2.72 -8.21 21.76
CA ALA A 802 -1.47 -7.47 21.60
C ALA A 802 -0.24 -8.28 22.04
N GLU A 803 0.63 -8.57 21.09
CA GLU A 803 2.05 -8.88 21.32
C GLU A 803 2.92 -7.67 20.90
N GLN A 804 4.01 -7.46 21.63
CA GLN A 804 4.94 -6.33 21.46
C GLN A 804 5.56 -6.31 20.06
N PRO A 805 5.96 -5.15 19.49
CA PRO A 805 6.62 -5.13 18.19
C PRO A 805 8.00 -5.79 18.30
N GLU A 806 8.15 -6.96 17.68
CA GLU A 806 9.43 -7.67 17.59
C GLU A 806 10.45 -6.84 16.80
N LEU A 807 11.71 -6.77 17.30
CA LEU A 807 12.82 -6.18 16.54
C LEU A 807 12.99 -6.92 15.20
N SER A 808 13.39 -6.21 14.14
CA SER A 808 13.75 -6.89 12.89
C SER A 808 14.91 -7.85 13.15
N ALA A 809 14.88 -9.04 12.54
CA ALA A 809 15.89 -10.08 12.75
C ALA A 809 17.32 -9.59 12.44
N LEU A 810 17.46 -8.65 11.50
CA LEU A 810 18.73 -8.00 11.19
C LEU A 810 19.19 -7.05 12.31
N ASP A 811 18.28 -6.28 12.91
CA ASP A 811 18.63 -5.37 14.02
C ASP A 811 19.02 -6.14 15.28
N ALA A 812 18.34 -7.27 15.54
CA ALA A 812 18.73 -8.20 16.60
C ALA A 812 20.13 -8.79 16.35
N LEU A 813 20.43 -9.19 15.10
CA LEU A 813 21.75 -9.68 14.72
C LEU A 813 22.84 -8.60 14.81
N LYS A 814 22.55 -7.37 14.37
CA LYS A 814 23.48 -6.24 14.41
C LYS A 814 23.82 -5.80 15.83
N ALA A 815 22.96 -6.05 16.81
CA ALA A 815 23.20 -5.72 18.22
C ALA A 815 24.42 -6.47 18.81
N ASP A 816 24.75 -7.63 18.26
CA ASP A 816 25.89 -8.47 18.69
C ASP A 816 27.23 -8.03 18.10
N PHE A 817 27.25 -7.05 17.19
CA PHE A 817 28.46 -6.69 16.44
C PHE A 817 28.79 -5.19 16.50
N ASN A 818 30.06 -4.88 16.22
CA ASN A 818 30.48 -3.49 16.05
C ASN A 818 29.86 -2.87 14.77
N LYS A 819 29.91 -1.55 14.63
CA LYS A 819 29.26 -0.87 13.50
C LYS A 819 29.85 -1.19 12.13
N ALA A 820 31.14 -1.50 12.03
CA ALA A 820 31.78 -1.88 10.76
C ALA A 820 31.26 -3.25 10.28
N THR A 821 31.10 -4.19 11.20
CA THR A 821 30.49 -5.49 10.94
C THR A 821 28.99 -5.37 10.68
N GLY A 822 28.28 -4.54 11.44
CA GLY A 822 26.86 -4.26 11.20
C GLY A 822 26.59 -3.58 9.85
N ALA A 823 27.53 -2.74 9.40
CA ALA A 823 27.58 -2.19 8.06
C ALA A 823 27.75 -3.34 7.06
N LEU A 824 28.82 -4.12 7.13
CA LEU A 824 29.07 -5.26 6.23
C LEU A 824 27.81 -6.13 6.03
N LEU A 825 27.13 -6.52 7.11
CA LEU A 825 25.90 -7.33 7.06
C LEU A 825 24.75 -6.63 6.31
N GLU A 826 24.64 -5.31 6.44
CA GLU A 826 23.64 -4.49 5.75
C GLU A 826 23.90 -4.41 4.23
N LEU A 827 25.15 -4.20 3.78
CA LEU A 827 25.49 -4.20 2.34
C LEU A 827 25.21 -5.55 1.70
N LEU A 828 25.59 -6.63 2.38
CA LEU A 828 25.34 -7.98 1.88
C LEU A 828 23.85 -8.28 1.81
N LEU A 829 23.04 -7.83 2.79
CA LEU A 829 21.60 -7.98 2.69
C LEU A 829 20.99 -7.11 1.57
N GLU A 830 21.44 -5.87 1.38
CA GLU A 830 20.99 -5.01 0.27
C GLU A 830 21.31 -5.59 -1.11
N LEU A 831 22.46 -6.26 -1.22
CA LEU A 831 22.87 -7.00 -2.41
C LEU A 831 21.93 -8.17 -2.68
N MET A 832 21.57 -8.94 -1.64
CA MET A 832 20.59 -10.03 -1.73
C MET A 832 19.16 -9.52 -2.03
N GLN A 833 18.81 -8.31 -1.57
CA GLN A 833 17.55 -7.61 -1.89
C GLN A 833 17.50 -7.08 -3.34
N GLY A 834 18.63 -7.13 -4.06
CA GLY A 834 18.72 -6.70 -5.45
C GLY A 834 18.97 -5.20 -5.66
N LYS A 835 19.21 -4.40 -4.61
CA LYS A 835 19.37 -2.93 -4.73
C LYS A 835 20.57 -2.52 -5.58
N HIS A 836 21.65 -3.31 -5.56
CA HIS A 836 22.92 -3.02 -6.22
C HIS A 836 23.15 -3.86 -7.49
N MET A 837 22.12 -4.58 -7.97
CA MET A 837 22.28 -5.54 -9.06
C MET A 837 22.58 -4.92 -10.43
N ASP A 838 22.14 -3.68 -10.68
CA ASP A 838 22.47 -2.96 -11.91
C ASP A 838 23.95 -2.52 -11.96
N ASP A 839 24.51 -2.15 -10.82
CA ASP A 839 25.95 -1.85 -10.70
C ASP A 839 26.79 -3.12 -10.90
N CYS A 840 26.39 -4.23 -10.27
CA CYS A 840 27.02 -5.53 -10.48
C CYS A 840 26.94 -5.98 -11.95
N ARG A 841 25.82 -5.70 -12.63
CA ARG A 841 25.64 -6.00 -14.06
C ARG A 841 26.58 -5.17 -14.93
N SER A 842 26.77 -3.90 -14.59
CA SER A 842 27.68 -2.99 -15.30
C SER A 842 29.14 -3.45 -15.15
N LEU A 843 29.57 -3.79 -13.93
CA LEU A 843 30.91 -4.34 -13.67
C LEU A 843 31.19 -5.61 -14.47
N SER A 844 30.21 -6.51 -14.56
CA SER A 844 30.36 -7.71 -15.35
C SER A 844 30.45 -7.43 -16.86
N GLN A 845 29.78 -6.39 -17.38
CA GLN A 845 29.83 -6.03 -18.80
C GLN A 845 31.21 -5.51 -19.20
N ASP A 846 31.83 -4.74 -18.30
CA ASP A 846 33.18 -4.20 -18.51
C ASP A 846 34.28 -5.24 -18.27
N ASN A 847 33.90 -6.44 -17.81
CA ASN A 847 34.80 -7.56 -17.49
C ASN A 847 35.91 -7.17 -16.49
N VAL A 848 35.59 -6.23 -15.59
CA VAL A 848 36.50 -5.73 -14.56
C VAL A 848 36.36 -6.59 -13.31
N LYS A 849 37.47 -7.13 -12.80
CA LYS A 849 37.45 -7.88 -11.53
C LYS A 849 37.10 -6.94 -10.37
N LEU A 850 36.26 -7.41 -9.46
CA LEU A 850 35.82 -6.63 -8.29
C LEU A 850 37.00 -6.06 -7.50
N SER A 851 38.05 -6.85 -7.26
CA SER A 851 39.25 -6.42 -6.55
C SER A 851 40.01 -5.29 -7.25
N HIS A 852 40.01 -5.27 -8.59
CA HIS A 852 40.62 -4.20 -9.38
C HIS A 852 39.79 -2.94 -9.31
N ALA A 853 38.46 -3.04 -9.49
CA ALA A 853 37.54 -1.90 -9.39
C ALA A 853 37.60 -1.22 -8.01
N VAL A 854 37.67 -2.01 -6.94
CA VAL A 854 37.84 -1.51 -5.56
C VAL A 854 39.20 -0.82 -5.39
N SER A 855 40.28 -1.41 -5.92
CA SER A 855 41.62 -0.83 -5.81
C SER A 855 41.75 0.48 -6.60
N GLU A 856 41.21 0.54 -7.82
CA GLU A 856 41.18 1.76 -8.63
C GLU A 856 40.33 2.85 -7.98
N ALA A 857 39.14 2.51 -7.46
CA ALA A 857 38.30 3.45 -6.74
C ALA A 857 38.98 3.99 -5.47
N ALA A 858 39.70 3.12 -4.73
CA ALA A 858 40.48 3.53 -3.56
C ALA A 858 41.66 4.44 -3.92
N GLN A 859 42.34 4.20 -5.06
CA GLN A 859 43.44 5.03 -5.54
C GLN A 859 42.96 6.36 -6.13
N ALA A 860 41.82 6.36 -6.84
CA ALA A 860 41.19 7.57 -7.37
C ALA A 860 40.70 8.49 -6.24
N ALA A 861 40.23 7.93 -5.12
CA ALA A 861 39.88 8.70 -3.93
C ALA A 861 41.10 9.37 -3.25
N GLN A 862 42.33 8.92 -3.53
CA GLN A 862 43.57 9.48 -2.98
C GLN A 862 44.28 10.48 -3.92
N LYS A 863 43.92 10.53 -5.21
CA LYS A 863 44.49 11.46 -6.19
C LYS A 863 43.39 12.34 -6.78
N GLU A 864 43.25 13.57 -6.28
CA GLU A 864 42.57 14.64 -7.00
C GLU A 864 43.36 14.96 -8.28
N GLN A 865 43.11 14.23 -9.37
CA GLN A 865 43.63 14.56 -10.69
C GLN A 865 42.49 14.70 -11.69
N LYS A 866 42.43 15.91 -12.26
CA LYS A 866 41.59 16.30 -13.39
C LYS A 866 41.68 15.27 -14.53
N GLY A 867 40.54 14.72 -14.93
CA GLY A 867 40.34 14.20 -16.29
C GLY A 867 40.14 12.69 -16.47
N CYS A 868 39.40 12.00 -15.60
CA CYS A 868 38.88 10.67 -15.93
C CYS A 868 37.33 10.66 -15.84
N GLU A 869 36.66 10.36 -16.95
CA GLU A 869 35.20 10.52 -17.15
C GLU A 869 34.32 9.40 -16.53
N THR A 870 34.88 8.44 -15.80
CA THR A 870 34.09 7.33 -15.24
C THR A 870 33.68 7.60 -13.79
N LYS A 871 32.41 7.96 -13.55
CA LYS A 871 31.81 8.05 -12.21
C LYS A 871 31.86 6.65 -11.54
N PRO A 872 32.42 6.51 -10.32
CA PRO A 872 32.43 5.22 -9.64
C PRO A 872 31.00 4.77 -9.28
N LEU A 873 30.70 3.51 -9.59
CA LEU A 873 29.42 2.84 -9.29
C LEU A 873 29.13 2.86 -7.78
N GLU A 874 27.87 2.94 -7.40
CA GLU A 874 27.45 3.12 -6.00
C GLU A 874 27.83 1.91 -5.14
N PHE A 875 27.64 0.70 -5.68
CA PHE A 875 28.08 -0.54 -5.05
C PHE A 875 29.57 -0.54 -4.68
N ILE A 876 30.44 -0.07 -5.58
CA ILE A 876 31.89 -0.01 -5.35
C ILE A 876 32.23 0.99 -4.24
N LYS A 877 31.53 2.13 -4.16
CA LYS A 877 31.71 3.09 -3.07
C LYS A 877 31.32 2.49 -1.73
N CYS A 878 30.16 1.85 -1.64
CA CYS A 878 29.71 1.18 -0.41
C CYS A 878 30.71 0.09 0.02
N LEU A 879 31.23 -0.69 -0.92
CA LEU A 879 32.21 -1.73 -0.67
C LEU A 879 33.56 -1.16 -0.14
N CYS A 880 34.06 -0.08 -0.75
CA CYS A 880 35.27 0.62 -0.28
C CYS A 880 35.10 1.15 1.16
N LEU A 881 33.93 1.71 1.49
CA LEU A 881 33.65 2.22 2.84
C LEU A 881 33.65 1.10 3.89
N VAL A 882 33.13 -0.08 3.55
CA VAL A 882 33.19 -1.25 4.45
C VAL A 882 34.63 -1.64 4.71
N VAL A 883 35.44 -1.81 3.67
CA VAL A 883 36.86 -2.21 3.82
C VAL A 883 37.63 -1.19 4.67
N GLN A 884 37.47 0.11 4.40
CA GLN A 884 38.10 1.19 5.16
C GLN A 884 37.65 1.22 6.64
N SER A 885 36.40 0.88 6.92
CA SER A 885 35.87 0.84 8.29
C SER A 885 36.50 -0.28 9.14
N PHE A 886 36.92 -1.39 8.51
CA PHE A 886 37.65 -2.48 9.18
C PHE A 886 39.14 -2.15 9.40
N ASP A 887 39.74 -1.29 8.57
CA ASP A 887 41.14 -0.90 8.68
C ASP A 887 41.39 0.21 9.71
N THR A 888 40.37 1.01 10.05
CA THR A 888 40.54 2.22 10.88
C THR A 888 40.11 2.08 12.34
N SER A 889 39.55 0.94 12.79
CA SER A 889 39.08 0.72 14.19
C SER A 889 38.21 1.86 14.76
N THR A 890 37.47 2.60 13.94
CA THR A 890 36.62 3.72 14.38
C THR A 890 35.14 3.31 14.42
N LYS A 891 34.44 3.67 15.52
CA LYS A 891 33.05 3.26 15.85
C LYS A 891 31.93 3.93 15.02
N SER A 892 32.07 4.09 13.69
CA SER A 892 30.95 4.59 12.85
C SER A 892 31.14 4.47 11.35
N VAL A 893 30.39 3.59 10.69
CA VAL A 893 29.73 3.84 9.39
C VAL A 893 28.42 2.99 9.36
N SER A 894 27.31 3.53 8.84
CA SER A 894 26.10 2.78 8.48
C SER A 894 25.98 2.75 6.97
N ILE A 895 25.62 1.61 6.36
CA ILE A 895 25.64 1.45 4.90
C ILE A 895 24.44 2.08 4.19
N SER A 896 23.38 2.38 4.92
CA SER A 896 22.26 3.16 4.40
C SER A 896 22.49 4.68 4.46
N ALA A 897 23.69 5.17 4.76
CA ALA A 897 24.01 6.56 4.49
C ALA A 897 24.55 6.68 3.07
N SER A 898 24.00 7.59 2.27
CA SER A 898 24.75 8.26 1.20
C SER A 898 26.18 8.50 1.72
N LEU A 899 27.21 8.30 0.88
CA LEU A 899 28.61 8.66 1.17
C LEU A 899 28.59 9.77 2.22
N PRO A 900 29.19 9.61 3.42
CA PRO A 900 29.25 10.73 4.32
C PRO A 900 29.97 11.82 3.53
N ALA A 901 29.21 12.83 3.08
CA ALA A 901 29.77 14.12 2.73
C ALA A 901 30.83 14.38 3.79
N GLN A 902 32.04 14.72 3.33
CA GLN A 902 33.23 14.97 4.14
C GLN A 902 32.79 15.38 5.54
N SER A 903 33.09 14.56 6.56
CA SER A 903 32.61 14.85 7.91
C SER A 903 32.95 16.32 8.19
N LEU A 904 32.00 17.15 8.65
CA LEU A 904 32.16 18.61 8.70
C LEU A 904 33.54 19.03 9.27
N ILE A 905 34.11 18.24 10.18
CA ILE A 905 35.47 18.41 10.69
C ILE A 905 36.60 18.39 9.66
N GLN A 906 36.52 17.56 8.62
CA GLN A 906 37.47 17.53 7.50
C GLN A 906 37.45 18.85 6.72
N THR A 907 36.27 19.46 6.56
CA THR A 907 36.12 20.78 5.92
C THR A 907 36.54 21.93 6.85
N LEU A 908 36.37 21.74 8.17
CA LEU A 908 36.74 22.73 9.18
C LEU A 908 38.21 22.64 9.60
N THR A 909 38.99 21.65 9.16
CA THR A 909 40.40 21.52 9.58
C THR A 909 41.27 22.44 8.72
N PRO A 910 41.98 23.43 9.31
CA PRO A 910 42.81 24.36 8.55
C PRO A 910 43.91 23.63 7.76
N SER A 911 44.13 24.06 6.52
CA SER A 911 45.24 23.58 5.69
C SER A 911 46.58 23.99 6.33
N GLY A 912 47.29 23.01 6.91
CA GLY A 912 48.56 23.21 7.63
C GLY A 912 48.57 22.77 9.10
N SER A 913 47.47 22.25 9.64
CA SER A 913 47.42 21.68 11.00
C SER A 913 48.30 20.44 11.15
N THR A 914 48.92 20.29 12.33
CA THR A 914 49.74 19.12 12.67
C THR A 914 48.87 17.88 12.90
N GLU A 915 49.41 16.68 12.70
CA GLU A 915 48.67 15.42 12.86
C GLU A 915 48.08 15.25 14.28
N GLU A 916 48.79 15.76 15.30
CA GLU A 916 48.31 15.79 16.68
C GLU A 916 47.11 16.75 16.86
N GLU A 917 47.12 17.92 16.21
CA GLU A 917 46.01 18.88 16.25
C GLU A 917 44.77 18.35 15.53
N VAL A 918 44.93 17.61 14.42
CA VAL A 918 43.82 16.97 13.70
C VAL A 918 43.13 15.93 14.58
N VAL A 919 43.90 15.06 15.23
CA VAL A 919 43.37 14.04 16.14
C VAL A 919 42.69 14.68 17.37
N ALA A 920 43.26 15.77 17.90
CA ALA A 920 42.67 16.51 19.01
C ALA A 920 41.35 17.20 18.61
N ARG A 921 41.30 17.87 17.44
CA ARG A 921 40.08 18.44 16.86
C ARG A 921 39.01 17.36 16.71
N GLU A 922 39.33 16.20 16.12
CA GLU A 922 38.36 15.11 15.95
C GLU A 922 37.79 14.60 17.28
N ARG A 923 38.64 14.47 18.31
CA ARG A 923 38.21 14.03 19.64
C ARG A 923 37.22 15.03 20.26
N VAL A 924 37.56 16.31 20.23
CA VAL A 924 36.73 17.38 20.79
C VAL A 924 35.41 17.50 20.02
N TRP A 925 35.44 17.36 18.69
CA TRP A 925 34.22 17.38 17.88
C TRP A 925 33.28 16.21 18.18
N LYS A 926 33.82 14.99 18.37
CA LYS A 926 33.01 13.83 18.81
C LYS A 926 32.35 14.07 20.17
N GLN A 927 32.99 14.82 21.07
CA GLN A 927 32.40 15.24 22.35
C GLN A 927 31.27 16.26 22.13
N VAL A 928 31.47 17.28 21.28
CA VAL A 928 30.42 18.25 20.88
C VAL A 928 29.19 17.54 20.31
N GLN A 929 29.39 16.61 19.37
CA GLN A 929 28.30 15.83 18.79
C GLN A 929 27.57 14.95 19.83
N THR A 930 28.30 14.45 20.82
CA THR A 930 27.72 13.62 21.89
C THR A 930 26.85 14.47 22.81
N GLU A 931 27.29 15.67 23.18
CA GLU A 931 26.47 16.61 23.94
C GLU A 931 25.22 17.05 23.16
N ARG A 932 25.37 17.35 21.86
CA ARG A 932 24.23 17.69 20.97
C ARG A 932 23.21 16.55 20.88
N ARG A 933 23.64 15.30 20.70
CA ARG A 933 22.75 14.11 20.62
C ARG A 933 21.95 13.85 21.90
N LYS A 934 22.33 14.42 23.05
CA LYS A 934 21.54 14.29 24.28
C LYS A 934 20.19 14.99 24.18
N PHE A 935 20.10 16.02 23.34
CA PHE A 935 18.93 16.89 23.18
C PHE A 935 18.31 16.82 21.78
N ILE A 936 19.13 16.71 20.73
CA ILE A 936 18.69 16.90 19.34
C ILE A 936 18.77 15.60 18.54
N THR A 937 17.65 15.23 17.92
CA THR A 937 17.52 14.07 17.02
C THR A 937 16.74 14.45 15.76
N PHE A 938 16.94 13.70 14.68
CA PHE A 938 16.25 13.90 13.41
C PHE A 938 15.80 12.56 12.82
N SER A 939 14.78 12.56 11.98
CA SER A 939 14.39 11.39 11.19
C SER A 939 13.84 11.80 9.82
N VAL A 940 13.67 10.82 8.92
CA VAL A 940 13.13 11.00 7.56
C VAL A 940 11.99 10.01 7.39
N VAL A 941 10.88 10.46 6.78
CA VAL A 941 9.74 9.60 6.43
C VAL A 941 9.64 9.44 4.91
N PRO A 942 9.42 8.23 4.36
CA PRO A 942 9.40 8.01 2.90
C PRO A 942 8.25 8.73 2.17
N LYS A 943 7.11 8.88 2.86
CA LYS A 943 5.92 9.63 2.41
C LYS A 943 5.28 10.29 3.63
N LEU A 944 4.86 11.54 3.51
CA LEU A 944 4.10 12.25 4.53
C LEU A 944 2.63 11.75 4.47
N THR A 945 2.32 10.72 5.25
CA THR A 945 0.96 10.20 5.46
C THR A 945 0.61 10.31 6.94
N LYS A 946 -0.67 10.17 7.28
CA LYS A 946 -1.10 10.15 8.70
C LYS A 946 -0.33 9.11 9.50
N ASP A 947 -0.27 7.90 8.98
CA ASP A 947 0.27 6.75 9.71
C ASP A 947 1.79 6.84 9.83
N SER A 948 2.48 7.37 8.80
CA SER A 948 3.92 7.59 8.88
C SER A 948 4.29 8.71 9.85
N LEU A 949 3.51 9.80 9.91
CA LEU A 949 3.71 10.88 10.89
C LEU A 949 3.43 10.40 12.33
N GLN A 950 2.40 9.57 12.52
CA GLN A 950 2.12 8.98 13.83
C GLN A 950 3.20 7.97 14.24
N ALA A 951 3.71 7.17 13.31
CA ALA A 951 4.83 6.26 13.55
C ALA A 951 6.10 7.03 13.90
N ALA A 952 6.41 8.11 13.18
CA ALA A 952 7.57 8.96 13.46
C ALA A 952 7.46 9.66 14.83
N LEU A 953 6.26 10.13 15.20
CA LEU A 953 6.00 10.68 16.54
C LEU A 953 6.15 9.61 17.65
N ARG A 954 5.70 8.36 17.43
CA ARG A 954 5.92 7.26 18.39
C ARG A 954 7.40 6.86 18.47
N GLY A 955 8.12 6.95 17.36
CA GLY A 955 9.54 6.65 17.23
C GLY A 955 10.49 7.75 17.73
N SER A 956 9.98 8.92 18.09
CA SER A 956 10.81 10.09 18.49
C SER A 956 11.44 9.98 19.90
N GLY A 957 11.54 8.76 20.44
CA GLY A 957 12.25 8.43 21.68
C GLY A 957 11.87 9.31 22.88
N LYS A 958 12.83 10.11 23.37
CA LYS A 958 12.66 11.00 24.52
C LYS A 958 11.55 12.04 24.35
N VAL A 959 11.25 12.44 23.11
CA VAL A 959 10.16 13.37 22.81
C VAL A 959 8.80 12.66 22.93
N TRP A 960 8.71 11.38 22.55
CA TRP A 960 7.48 10.59 22.71
C TRP A 960 7.19 10.24 24.16
N SER A 961 8.22 9.81 24.90
CA SER A 961 8.11 9.38 26.29
C SER A 961 7.86 10.53 27.28
N HIS A 962 8.01 11.78 26.84
CA HIS A 962 7.68 12.94 27.66
C HIS A 962 6.15 13.05 27.84
N SER A 963 5.65 12.64 29.00
CA SER A 963 4.23 12.69 29.36
C SER A 963 3.75 14.08 29.81
N GLY A 964 4.67 15.01 30.07
CA GLY A 964 4.39 16.38 30.51
C GLY A 964 3.74 16.45 31.90
N GLN A 965 3.74 17.64 32.50
CA GLN A 965 3.02 17.95 33.73
C GLN A 965 2.28 19.27 33.54
N LEU A 966 0.98 19.27 33.85
CA LEU A 966 0.12 20.43 33.68
C LEU A 966 0.72 21.66 34.38
N ASN A 967 0.97 22.73 33.62
CA ASN A 967 1.51 24.03 34.07
C ASN A 967 3.01 24.07 34.46
N SER A 968 3.75 22.97 34.29
CA SER A 968 5.19 22.90 34.61
C SER A 968 6.07 22.37 33.48
N SER A 969 5.61 21.42 32.66
CA SER A 969 6.36 20.90 31.52
C SER A 969 5.46 20.46 30.36
N HIS A 970 5.81 20.89 29.16
CA HIS A 970 4.98 20.70 27.97
C HIS A 970 5.74 20.05 26.82
N ARG A 971 5.02 19.24 26.03
CA ARG A 971 5.47 18.81 24.71
C ARG A 971 4.77 19.63 23.64
N LEU A 972 5.56 20.15 22.70
CA LEU A 972 5.11 20.92 21.55
C LEU A 972 5.23 20.08 20.27
N ILE A 973 4.23 20.18 19.40
CA ILE A 973 4.30 19.72 18.01
C ILE A 973 4.30 20.99 17.15
N PHE A 974 5.30 21.15 16.28
CA PHE A 974 5.51 22.35 15.48
C PHE A 974 5.52 22.03 13.98
N ALA A 975 4.96 22.93 13.17
CA ALA A 975 4.97 22.87 11.71
C ALA A 975 4.88 24.29 11.13
N SER A 976 5.58 24.55 10.03
CA SER A 976 5.73 25.87 9.43
C SER A 976 5.67 25.80 7.90
N ALA A 977 4.72 26.51 7.31
CA ALA A 977 4.45 26.44 5.87
C ALA A 977 5.59 26.99 4.99
N ASP A 978 6.33 27.97 5.47
CA ASP A 978 7.50 28.57 4.80
C ASP A 978 8.72 27.63 4.71
N LEU A 979 8.67 26.47 5.39
CA LEU A 979 9.73 25.46 5.44
C LEU A 979 9.33 24.15 4.73
N ALA A 980 8.20 24.14 4.00
CA ALA A 980 7.65 22.94 3.37
C ALA A 980 8.12 22.77 1.92
N THR A 981 8.00 23.80 1.08
CA THR A 981 8.31 23.75 -0.36
C THR A 981 8.81 25.09 -0.90
N GLU A 982 9.66 25.05 -1.93
CA GLU A 982 10.14 26.23 -2.66
C GLU A 982 9.97 26.02 -4.18
N THR A 983 9.35 26.97 -4.87
CA THR A 983 8.91 26.92 -6.28
C THR A 983 8.98 28.31 -6.92
N GLY A 984 9.12 28.36 -8.25
CA GLY A 984 9.19 29.60 -9.03
C GLY A 984 10.61 30.04 -9.40
N ASN A 985 10.72 30.97 -10.34
CA ASN A 985 12.02 31.47 -10.84
C ASN A 985 12.66 32.50 -9.91
N GLU A 986 11.90 33.11 -9.01
CA GLU A 986 12.36 34.15 -8.06
C GLU A 986 11.82 33.86 -6.64
N PRO A 987 12.26 32.77 -5.99
CA PRO A 987 11.75 32.34 -4.68
C PRO A 987 12.02 33.35 -3.55
N TRP A 988 12.94 34.31 -3.75
CA TRP A 988 13.16 35.44 -2.85
C TRP A 988 12.10 36.56 -2.97
N MET A 989 11.37 36.66 -4.08
CA MET A 989 10.29 37.65 -4.30
C MET A 989 8.89 37.06 -4.11
N GLN A 990 8.73 35.77 -4.41
CA GLN A 990 7.43 35.09 -4.45
C GLN A 990 7.42 33.92 -3.47
N PRO A 991 6.52 33.88 -2.47
CA PRO A 991 6.41 32.73 -1.62
C PRO A 991 5.77 31.57 -2.38
N SER A 992 6.21 30.37 -2.00
CA SER A 992 5.73 29.14 -2.60
C SER A 992 4.51 28.63 -1.84
N PRO A 993 3.38 28.36 -2.53
CA PRO A 993 2.25 27.71 -1.87
C PRO A 993 2.66 26.29 -1.46
N PRO A 994 2.34 25.84 -0.23
CA PRO A 994 2.62 24.47 0.18
C PRO A 994 1.85 23.49 -0.72
N GLN A 995 2.49 22.39 -1.13
CA GLN A 995 1.79 21.36 -1.92
C GLN A 995 0.62 20.79 -1.12
N VAL A 996 -0.59 20.86 -1.71
CA VAL A 996 -1.86 20.48 -1.07
C VAL A 996 -1.79 19.06 -0.48
N ALA A 997 -1.13 18.11 -1.15
CA ALA A 997 -0.98 16.74 -0.65
C ALA A 997 -0.12 16.63 0.62
N GLN A 998 1.01 17.36 0.71
CA GLN A 998 1.90 17.37 1.89
C GLN A 998 1.26 18.12 3.06
N TRP A 999 0.64 19.27 2.79
CA TRP A 999 -0.06 20.04 3.82
C TRP A 999 -1.26 19.26 4.38
N ASN A 1000 -1.97 18.51 3.54
CA ASN A 1000 -3.12 17.71 3.93
C ASN A 1000 -2.82 16.64 5.00
N SER A 1001 -1.59 16.10 5.00
CA SER A 1001 -1.09 15.12 5.97
C SER A 1001 -0.61 15.77 7.28
N GLU A 1002 0.01 16.95 7.20
CA GLU A 1002 0.48 17.72 8.37
C GLU A 1002 -0.71 18.30 9.15
N ASP A 1003 -1.71 18.80 8.43
CA ASP A 1003 -2.97 19.31 8.97
C ASP A 1003 -3.74 18.25 9.79
N LEU A 1004 -3.52 16.95 9.51
CA LEU A 1004 -4.13 15.85 10.27
C LEU A 1004 -3.43 15.56 11.62
N VAL A 1005 -2.17 15.97 11.77
CA VAL A 1005 -1.42 15.94 13.05
C VAL A 1005 -1.78 17.17 13.89
N LEU A 1006 -2.03 18.31 13.22
CA LEU A 1006 -2.41 19.58 13.83
C LEU A 1006 -3.91 19.66 14.22
N THR A 1007 -4.83 18.97 13.54
CA THR A 1007 -6.28 18.97 13.83
C THR A 1007 -6.73 18.08 15.00
N GLN A 1008 -5.78 17.55 15.78
CA GLN A 1008 -6.10 16.79 16.98
C GLN A 1008 -6.62 17.69 18.12
N SER A 1009 -7.35 17.13 19.08
CA SER A 1009 -7.83 17.89 20.23
C SER A 1009 -6.66 18.58 20.96
N GLN A 1010 -6.87 19.83 21.40
CA GLN A 1010 -5.92 20.64 22.19
C GLN A 1010 -4.86 21.41 21.38
N THR A 1011 -5.03 21.55 20.07
CA THR A 1011 -4.24 22.47 19.22
C THR A 1011 -4.86 23.87 19.18
N GLU A 1012 -4.02 24.89 19.24
CA GLU A 1012 -4.37 26.31 19.18
C GLU A 1012 -3.52 27.00 18.11
N GLU A 1013 -4.08 27.99 17.43
CA GLU A 1013 -3.35 28.83 16.48
C GLU A 1013 -2.67 29.99 17.21
N ILE A 1014 -1.45 30.32 16.80
CA ILE A 1014 -0.71 31.53 17.18
C ILE A 1014 -0.54 32.45 15.98
N PHE A 1015 -0.58 33.76 16.23
CA PHE A 1015 -0.41 34.80 15.22
C PHE A 1015 0.90 35.54 15.46
N ILE A 1016 1.73 35.65 14.44
CA ILE A 1016 3.04 36.31 14.45
C ILE A 1016 2.89 37.59 13.63
N ILE A 1017 3.07 38.75 14.24
CA ILE A 1017 2.96 40.07 13.60
C ILE A 1017 4.34 40.69 13.49
N TYR A 1018 4.83 40.86 12.27
CA TYR A 1018 6.18 41.35 12.01
C TYR A 1018 6.30 42.90 12.13
N THR A 1019 7.45 43.41 12.62
CA THR A 1019 7.80 44.84 12.58
C THR A 1019 8.25 45.28 11.18
N GLY A 1020 7.96 46.53 10.79
CA GLY A 1020 8.45 47.12 9.53
C GLY A 1020 7.65 46.70 8.28
N GLY A 1021 7.46 47.60 7.31
CA GLY A 1021 7.02 47.19 5.97
C GLY A 1021 8.07 46.24 5.37
N CYS A 1022 7.72 45.45 4.35
CA CYS A 1022 8.70 44.67 3.61
C CYS A 1022 9.74 45.61 2.99
N ILE A 1023 10.81 45.95 3.71
CA ILE A 1023 11.93 46.67 3.14
C ILE A 1023 12.61 45.67 2.20
N PRO A 1024 12.80 46.00 0.91
CA PRO A 1024 13.55 45.14 -0.01
C PRO A 1024 15.02 45.13 0.40
N ARG A 1025 15.39 44.29 1.38
CA ARG A 1025 16.79 44.00 1.70
C ARG A 1025 17.25 42.86 0.80
N ALA A 1026 18.23 43.14 -0.06
CA ALA A 1026 18.86 42.19 -0.96
C ALA A 1026 17.87 41.33 -1.79
N GLY A 1027 16.71 41.91 -2.17
CA GLY A 1027 15.69 41.23 -2.97
C GLY A 1027 14.76 40.28 -2.20
N ARG A 1028 14.90 40.08 -0.88
CA ARG A 1028 13.97 39.22 -0.13
C ARG A 1028 12.68 39.97 0.20
N THR A 1029 11.62 39.73 -0.57
CA THR A 1029 10.27 40.25 -0.31
C THR A 1029 9.28 39.10 -0.12
N ARG A 1030 8.42 39.23 0.90
CA ARG A 1030 7.40 38.22 1.23
C ARG A 1030 6.01 38.78 0.88
N ARG A 1031 5.31 38.18 -0.08
CA ARG A 1031 3.87 38.42 -0.35
C ARG A 1031 3.06 37.16 -0.07
N VAL A 1032 2.62 36.96 1.16
CA VAL A 1032 1.93 35.73 1.60
C VAL A 1032 0.58 35.55 0.88
N PRO A 1033 0.22 34.34 0.41
CA PRO A 1033 -1.17 34.04 0.03
C PRO A 1033 -2.09 34.21 1.25
N LEU A 1034 -3.23 34.90 1.10
CA LEU A 1034 -4.26 35.12 2.14
C LEU A 1034 -3.93 36.06 3.32
N SER A 1035 -2.84 36.84 3.29
CA SER A 1035 -2.58 37.89 4.31
C SER A 1035 -2.32 39.23 3.63
N SER A 1036 -3.14 40.24 3.93
CA SER A 1036 -2.98 41.58 3.36
C SER A 1036 -1.86 42.40 4.01
N ARG A 1037 -1.36 42.05 5.21
CA ARG A 1037 -0.34 42.82 5.94
C ARG A 1037 0.34 41.96 7.00
N LYS A 1038 1.70 41.94 7.05
CA LYS A 1038 2.61 41.62 8.18
C LYS A 1038 2.29 40.46 9.16
N VAL A 1039 1.31 39.60 8.92
CA VAL A 1039 0.85 38.56 9.86
C VAL A 1039 1.03 37.17 9.28
N GLU A 1040 1.55 36.26 10.10
CA GLU A 1040 1.72 34.82 9.84
C GLU A 1040 1.04 34.00 10.94
N THR A 1041 0.47 32.84 10.59
CA THR A 1041 -0.19 31.93 11.54
C THR A 1041 0.65 30.66 11.70
N ALA A 1042 0.80 30.19 12.93
CA ALA A 1042 1.36 28.87 13.24
C ALA A 1042 0.45 28.10 14.21
N ALA A 1043 0.64 26.80 14.38
CA ALA A 1043 -0.16 25.99 15.30
C ALA A 1043 0.69 25.41 16.42
N ILE A 1044 0.16 25.43 17.65
CA ILE A 1044 0.77 24.86 18.86
C ILE A 1044 -0.20 23.87 19.49
N ARG A 1045 0.27 22.67 19.81
CA ARG A 1045 -0.52 21.69 20.54
C ARG A 1045 -0.18 21.63 22.04
N PHE A 1046 -1.23 21.64 22.86
CA PHE A 1046 -1.16 21.48 24.30
C PHE A 1046 -1.55 20.05 24.75
N PRO A 1047 -1.08 19.59 25.92
CA PRO A 1047 -1.43 18.28 26.49
C PRO A 1047 -2.82 18.24 27.18
N ALA A 1048 -3.48 19.39 27.32
CA ALA A 1048 -4.79 19.55 27.94
C ALA A 1048 -5.57 20.66 27.24
N LEU A 1049 -6.89 20.70 27.44
CA LEU A 1049 -7.72 21.82 26.96
C LEU A 1049 -7.17 23.13 27.51
N ARG A 1050 -7.18 24.18 26.68
CA ARG A 1050 -6.65 25.51 27.01
C ARG A 1050 -7.16 26.08 28.33
N SER A 1051 -8.42 25.82 28.65
CA SER A 1051 -9.07 26.21 29.92
C SER A 1051 -8.42 25.61 31.18
N LYS A 1052 -7.59 24.56 31.03
CA LYS A 1052 -6.86 23.91 32.12
C LYS A 1052 -5.43 24.43 32.28
N LEU A 1053 -4.95 25.26 31.36
CA LEU A 1053 -3.60 25.83 31.40
C LEU A 1053 -3.60 27.13 32.20
N LYS A 1054 -2.65 27.25 33.12
CA LYS A 1054 -2.41 28.47 33.88
C LYS A 1054 -1.84 29.52 32.93
N THR A 1055 -2.52 30.64 32.84
CA THR A 1055 -2.06 31.81 32.11
C THR A 1055 -0.80 32.38 32.78
N ALA A 1056 0.24 32.66 31.98
CA ALA A 1056 1.49 33.27 32.42
C ALA A 1056 1.61 34.68 31.82
N LYS A 1057 2.43 35.55 32.42
CA LYS A 1057 2.72 36.87 31.85
C LYS A 1057 3.55 36.71 30.58
N LYS A 1058 3.24 37.48 29.53
CA LYS A 1058 4.09 37.60 28.34
C LYS A 1058 5.11 38.71 28.56
N GLU A 1059 6.37 38.42 28.24
CA GLU A 1059 7.48 39.36 28.44
C GLU A 1059 8.11 39.81 27.11
N ASN A 1060 7.90 39.05 26.02
CA ASN A 1060 8.50 39.31 24.71
C ASN A 1060 7.42 39.40 23.61
N PHE A 1061 7.67 40.20 22.57
CA PHE A 1061 6.80 40.38 21.40
C PHE A 1061 5.36 40.80 21.76
N THR A 1062 5.23 41.91 22.49
CA THR A 1062 3.98 42.43 23.06
C THR A 1062 3.57 43.81 22.51
N SER A 1063 4.08 44.18 21.32
CA SER A 1063 3.90 45.51 20.73
C SER A 1063 2.43 45.93 20.50
N CYS A 1064 1.49 44.99 20.46
CA CYS A 1064 0.06 45.20 20.31
C CYS A 1064 -0.72 45.10 21.64
N GLY A 1065 -0.02 45.05 22.78
CA GLY A 1065 -0.63 45.02 24.12
C GLY A 1065 -0.91 43.62 24.66
N GLU A 1066 -0.22 42.59 24.14
CA GLU A 1066 -0.28 41.23 24.68
C GLU A 1066 0.32 41.21 26.09
N ALA A 1067 -0.51 40.90 27.10
CA ALA A 1067 -0.13 40.92 28.51
C ALA A 1067 0.15 39.51 29.06
N THR A 1068 -0.48 38.49 28.47
CA THR A 1068 -0.45 37.14 28.99
C THR A 1068 -0.45 36.08 27.90
N THR A 1069 -0.02 34.87 28.24
CA THR A 1069 0.00 33.74 27.31
C THR A 1069 -1.39 33.38 26.80
N PHE A 1070 -2.48 33.82 27.46
CA PHE A 1070 -3.86 33.66 26.97
C PHE A 1070 -4.06 34.29 25.58
N GLN A 1071 -3.33 35.37 25.28
CA GLN A 1071 -3.32 35.98 23.96
C GLN A 1071 -2.34 35.20 23.08
N ASN A 1072 -2.85 34.56 22.02
CA ASN A 1072 -2.03 33.76 21.11
C ASN A 1072 -1.28 34.60 20.05
N THR A 1073 -1.21 35.91 20.24
CA THR A 1073 -0.53 36.84 19.32
C THR A 1073 0.88 37.16 19.83
N TYR A 1074 1.85 37.25 18.92
CA TYR A 1074 3.22 37.71 19.14
C TYR A 1074 3.46 38.84 18.17
N SER A 1075 3.53 40.08 18.65
CA SER A 1075 3.65 41.25 17.82
C SER A 1075 4.99 41.96 17.98
N GLY A 1076 5.42 42.61 16.90
CA GLY A 1076 6.72 43.26 16.84
C GLY A 1076 7.87 42.28 16.59
N VAL A 1077 7.59 41.16 15.90
CA VAL A 1077 8.62 40.17 15.54
C VAL A 1077 9.46 40.71 14.38
N ALA A 1078 10.77 40.87 14.55
CA ALA A 1078 11.64 41.23 13.43
C ALA A 1078 11.79 40.05 12.46
N PHE A 1079 12.00 40.33 11.17
CA PHE A 1079 12.34 39.28 10.21
C PHE A 1079 13.74 38.74 10.54
N ARG A 1080 13.95 37.43 10.35
CA ARG A 1080 15.24 36.80 10.57
C ARG A 1080 16.32 37.44 9.69
N PRO A 1081 17.39 38.00 10.26
CA PRO A 1081 18.44 38.65 9.47
C PRO A 1081 19.23 37.62 8.65
N ALA A 1082 19.84 38.06 7.55
CA ALA A 1082 20.64 37.19 6.69
C ALA A 1082 21.81 36.53 7.45
N SER A 1083 22.38 37.23 8.43
CA SER A 1083 23.44 36.74 9.31
C SER A 1083 23.02 35.57 10.22
N GLU A 1084 21.72 35.41 10.50
CA GLU A 1084 21.21 34.29 11.31
C GLU A 1084 20.88 33.06 10.46
N LEU A 1085 20.94 33.14 9.13
CA LEU A 1085 20.54 32.04 8.24
C LEU A 1085 21.71 31.10 7.94
N PRO A 1086 21.58 29.80 8.21
CA PRO A 1086 22.52 28.81 7.72
C PRO A 1086 22.51 28.77 6.20
N LEU A 1087 23.66 29.01 5.60
CA LEU A 1087 23.83 28.98 4.16
C LEU A 1087 24.17 27.57 3.65
N ILE A 1088 23.79 27.30 2.40
CA ILE A 1088 24.00 26.06 1.68
C ILE A 1088 24.43 26.37 0.24
N THR A 1089 25.35 25.57 -0.29
CA THR A 1089 25.75 25.72 -1.70
C THR A 1089 24.59 25.37 -2.62
N CYS A 1090 24.50 26.01 -3.79
CA CYS A 1090 23.47 25.69 -4.79
C CYS A 1090 23.47 24.19 -5.18
N ALA A 1091 24.65 23.57 -5.22
CA ALA A 1091 24.81 22.15 -5.54
C ALA A 1091 24.24 21.22 -4.45
N GLU A 1092 24.44 21.53 -3.17
CA GLU A 1092 23.88 20.75 -2.06
C GLU A 1092 22.37 20.99 -1.91
N LYS A 1093 21.91 22.23 -2.12
CA LYS A 1093 20.47 22.55 -2.16
C LYS A 1093 19.75 21.75 -3.25
N ALA A 1094 20.35 21.60 -4.44
CA ALA A 1094 19.78 20.78 -5.52
C ALA A 1094 19.63 19.29 -5.14
N LYS A 1095 20.56 18.73 -4.35
CA LYS A 1095 20.45 17.35 -3.84
C LYS A 1095 19.28 17.19 -2.86
N ILE A 1096 18.95 18.23 -2.10
CA ILE A 1096 17.81 18.23 -1.18
C ILE A 1096 16.46 18.27 -1.91
N PHE A 1097 16.32 18.92 -3.07
CA PHE A 1097 15.02 19.07 -3.74
C PHE A 1097 14.76 18.08 -4.92
N THR A 1098 15.76 17.32 -5.41
CA THR A 1098 15.68 16.27 -6.47
C THR A 1098 15.11 16.67 -7.86
N ALA A 1099 15.46 15.91 -8.91
CA ALA A 1099 15.46 16.27 -10.34
C ALA A 1099 14.12 16.64 -11.05
N ALA A 1100 12.99 16.68 -10.33
CA ALA A 1100 11.70 17.15 -10.87
C ALA A 1100 11.41 18.63 -10.53
N ALA A 1101 12.27 19.28 -9.75
CA ALA A 1101 12.17 20.71 -9.44
C ALA A 1101 12.81 21.56 -10.55
N PRO A 1102 12.30 22.78 -10.83
CA PRO A 1102 12.96 23.74 -11.71
C PRO A 1102 14.39 24.00 -11.22
N ALA A 1103 15.32 24.29 -12.15
CA ALA A 1103 16.71 24.61 -11.83
C ALA A 1103 16.78 25.66 -10.71
N VAL A 1104 17.69 25.47 -9.73
CA VAL A 1104 17.90 26.44 -8.64
C VAL A 1104 18.17 27.81 -9.27
N PRO A 1105 17.29 28.81 -9.08
CA PRO A 1105 17.43 30.09 -9.75
C PRO A 1105 18.64 30.85 -9.20
N ALA A 1106 19.34 31.58 -10.08
CA ALA A 1106 20.50 32.38 -9.70
C ALA A 1106 20.08 33.45 -8.68
N ALA A 1107 20.78 33.55 -7.54
CA ALA A 1107 20.48 34.52 -6.50
C ALA A 1107 20.56 35.97 -7.02
N PRO A 1108 19.87 36.95 -6.40
CA PRO A 1108 20.02 38.37 -6.75
C PRO A 1108 21.49 38.81 -6.68
N GLN A 1109 21.91 39.71 -7.59
CA GLN A 1109 23.30 40.19 -7.62
C GLN A 1109 23.77 40.73 -6.26
N ALA A 1110 22.93 41.52 -5.59
CA ALA A 1110 23.22 42.05 -4.25
C ALA A 1110 23.44 40.96 -3.18
N TRP A 1111 22.82 39.79 -3.34
CA TRP A 1111 23.07 38.64 -2.47
C TRP A 1111 24.38 37.95 -2.84
N GLN A 1112 24.65 37.76 -4.13
CA GLN A 1112 25.90 37.16 -4.62
C GLN A 1112 27.12 37.99 -4.21
N ASP A 1113 27.01 39.32 -4.22
CA ASP A 1113 28.09 40.20 -3.80
C ASP A 1113 28.41 40.06 -2.29
N ALA A 1114 27.41 39.74 -1.46
CA ALA A 1114 27.55 39.59 -0.01
C ALA A 1114 27.87 38.16 0.46
N HIS A 1115 27.41 37.14 -0.28
CA HIS A 1115 27.42 35.73 0.14
C HIS A 1115 27.92 34.76 -0.93
N ALA A 1116 28.51 35.26 -2.03
CA ALA A 1116 28.95 34.46 -3.17
C ALA A 1116 27.83 33.55 -3.72
N ASP A 1117 28.14 32.29 -4.06
CA ASP A 1117 27.18 31.33 -4.60
C ASP A 1117 26.33 30.60 -3.53
N ASP A 1118 26.52 30.96 -2.26
CA ASP A 1118 25.82 30.34 -1.14
C ASP A 1118 24.45 30.99 -0.91
N VAL A 1119 23.44 30.15 -0.70
CA VAL A 1119 22.03 30.55 -0.61
C VAL A 1119 21.39 29.96 0.64
N PRO A 1120 20.29 30.52 1.16
CA PRO A 1120 19.53 29.88 2.24
C PRO A 1120 18.83 28.61 1.76
N LEU A 1121 18.57 27.65 2.66
CA LEU A 1121 17.78 26.46 2.32
C LEU A 1121 16.37 26.85 1.86
N PHE A 1122 15.72 27.76 2.56
CA PHE A 1122 14.45 28.39 2.17
C PHE A 1122 14.59 29.91 2.16
N TRP A 1123 14.28 30.55 1.04
CA TRP A 1123 14.33 32.01 0.92
C TRP A 1123 13.30 32.73 1.80
N GLN A 1124 12.19 32.04 2.12
CA GLN A 1124 11.06 32.57 2.88
C GLN A 1124 11.15 32.34 4.40
N GLU A 1125 12.23 31.74 4.91
CA GLU A 1125 12.41 31.50 6.34
C GLU A 1125 12.58 32.82 7.10
N GLY A 1126 11.51 33.24 7.79
CA GLY A 1126 11.42 34.59 8.37
C GLY A 1126 11.44 34.69 9.89
N LYS A 1127 11.32 33.57 10.62
CA LYS A 1127 11.17 33.56 12.09
C LYS A 1127 12.54 33.56 12.78
N PRO A 1128 12.89 34.57 13.61
CA PRO A 1128 14.19 34.63 14.27
C PRO A 1128 14.30 33.63 15.43
N ILE A 1129 15.53 33.26 15.81
CA ILE A 1129 15.77 32.29 16.90
C ILE A 1129 15.15 32.78 18.24
N ASN A 1130 15.24 34.09 18.50
CA ASN A 1130 14.66 34.71 19.69
C ASN A 1130 13.13 34.55 19.81
N PHE A 1131 12.42 34.44 18.69
CA PHE A 1131 10.99 34.15 18.71
C PHE A 1131 10.71 32.75 19.25
N TYR A 1132 11.46 31.75 18.78
CA TYR A 1132 11.34 30.38 19.28
C TYR A 1132 11.74 30.26 20.75
N LEU A 1133 12.78 30.97 21.19
CA LEU A 1133 13.17 31.01 22.61
C LEU A 1133 12.04 31.52 23.51
N ALA A 1134 11.33 32.57 23.09
CA ALA A 1134 10.18 33.09 23.83
C ALA A 1134 9.05 32.07 23.93
N ILE A 1135 8.73 31.35 22.84
CA ILE A 1135 7.72 30.28 22.86
C ILE A 1135 8.10 29.16 23.82
N LEU A 1136 9.36 28.70 23.79
CA LEU A 1136 9.83 27.63 24.65
C LEU A 1136 9.71 28.00 26.14
N ASP A 1137 10.01 29.24 26.49
CA ASP A 1137 9.95 29.74 27.86
C ASP A 1137 8.52 29.96 28.36
N GLU A 1138 7.73 30.71 27.60
CA GLU A 1138 6.38 31.12 27.99
C GLU A 1138 5.46 29.90 28.18
N PHE A 1139 5.64 28.88 27.34
CA PHE A 1139 4.90 27.62 27.43
C PHE A 1139 5.67 26.52 28.17
N LYS A 1140 6.82 26.81 28.80
CA LYS A 1140 7.64 25.84 29.55
C LYS A 1140 7.83 24.51 28.79
N VAL A 1141 8.13 24.61 27.51
CA VAL A 1141 8.29 23.46 26.62
C VAL A 1141 9.55 22.70 27.03
N LYS A 1142 9.46 21.38 27.12
CA LYS A 1142 10.55 20.45 27.47
C LYS A 1142 10.80 19.39 26.40
N ALA A 1143 9.88 19.22 25.46
CA ALA A 1143 10.04 18.37 24.30
C ALA A 1143 9.36 18.99 23.05
N VAL A 1144 10.01 18.94 21.89
CA VAL A 1144 9.52 19.44 20.61
C VAL A 1144 9.58 18.33 19.56
N PHE A 1145 8.46 18.10 18.89
CA PHE A 1145 8.38 17.33 17.66
C PHE A 1145 8.12 18.30 16.51
N ASP A 1146 9.14 18.55 15.69
CA ASP A 1146 9.09 19.48 14.57
C ASP A 1146 8.86 18.71 13.27
N VAL A 1147 7.74 18.97 12.62
CA VAL A 1147 7.29 18.32 11.38
C VAL A 1147 7.93 18.97 10.15
N THR A 1148 8.48 20.18 10.30
CA THR A 1148 9.08 20.97 9.21
C THR A 1148 10.42 21.56 9.68
N ALA A 1149 11.42 20.69 9.86
CA ALA A 1149 12.67 21.06 10.55
C ALA A 1149 13.46 22.23 9.93
N GLY A 1150 13.18 22.60 8.67
CA GLY A 1150 13.72 23.78 7.98
C GLY A 1150 15.24 23.94 8.08
N SER A 1151 15.73 25.18 8.22
CA SER A 1151 17.16 25.40 8.49
C SER A 1151 17.58 25.13 9.94
N GLY A 1152 16.66 24.71 10.82
CA GLY A 1152 16.98 24.41 12.22
C GLY A 1152 16.88 25.57 13.21
N ALA A 1153 16.20 26.67 12.91
CA ALA A 1153 16.01 27.76 13.89
C ALA A 1153 15.35 27.29 15.20
N MET A 1154 14.30 26.47 15.09
CA MET A 1154 13.61 25.89 16.26
C MET A 1154 14.52 24.89 17.00
N MET A 1155 15.32 24.11 16.26
CA MET A 1155 16.34 23.22 16.81
C MET A 1155 17.39 23.98 17.64
N GLU A 1156 17.86 25.11 17.12
CA GLU A 1156 18.85 25.96 17.79
C GLU A 1156 18.29 26.63 19.06
N ALA A 1157 17.03 27.07 19.01
CA ALA A 1157 16.33 27.52 20.22
C ALA A 1157 16.18 26.40 21.26
N CYS A 1158 15.83 25.18 20.83
CA CYS A 1158 15.70 24.03 21.73
C CYS A 1158 17.01 23.67 22.40
N ILE A 1159 18.09 23.59 21.64
CA ILE A 1159 19.39 23.19 22.18
C ILE A 1159 19.95 24.26 23.15
N THR A 1160 19.70 25.54 22.88
CA THR A 1160 20.04 26.67 23.78
C THR A 1160 19.37 26.52 25.15
N ARG A 1161 18.09 26.13 25.18
CA ARG A 1161 17.28 25.94 26.40
C ARG A 1161 17.32 24.53 26.99
N GLY A 1162 18.10 23.61 26.41
CA GLY A 1162 18.16 22.22 26.86
C GLY A 1162 16.84 21.46 26.69
N VAL A 1163 16.03 21.84 25.70
CA VAL A 1163 14.76 21.21 25.35
C VAL A 1163 15.03 20.03 24.42
N GLN A 1164 14.36 18.90 24.66
CA GLN A 1164 14.46 17.73 23.77
C GLN A 1164 13.80 18.04 22.43
N TYR A 1165 14.49 17.79 21.32
CA TYR A 1165 14.01 18.10 19.97
C TYR A 1165 14.11 16.88 19.06
N HIS A 1166 13.06 16.67 18.27
CA HIS A 1166 13.04 15.72 17.18
C HIS A 1166 12.48 16.39 15.93
N GLY A 1167 13.29 16.51 14.87
CA GLY A 1167 12.89 17.14 13.61
C GLY A 1167 12.71 16.14 12.47
N LEU A 1168 11.63 16.28 11.70
CA LEU A 1168 11.41 15.55 10.45
C LEU A 1168 12.06 16.31 9.30
N CYS A 1169 13.00 15.63 8.62
CA CYS A 1169 13.70 16.16 7.47
C CYS A 1169 13.07 15.66 6.16
N LEU A 1170 13.09 16.52 5.15
CA LEU A 1170 12.58 16.23 3.79
C LEU A 1170 13.15 14.94 3.19
N ASN A 1171 14.46 14.71 3.34
CA ASN A 1171 15.16 13.51 2.92
C ASN A 1171 16.49 13.36 3.68
N ARG A 1172 17.27 12.33 3.35
CA ARG A 1172 18.56 12.05 4.00
C ARG A 1172 19.57 13.19 3.83
N GLU A 1173 19.57 13.88 2.69
CA GLU A 1173 20.53 14.96 2.43
C GLU A 1173 20.21 16.19 3.27
N HIS A 1174 18.92 16.52 3.43
CA HIS A 1174 18.49 17.55 4.36
C HIS A 1174 18.86 17.18 5.80
N MET A 1175 18.64 15.93 6.21
CA MET A 1175 18.99 15.46 7.54
C MET A 1175 20.50 15.59 7.82
N GLN A 1176 21.34 15.26 6.84
CA GLN A 1176 22.79 15.35 6.97
C GLN A 1176 23.27 16.81 7.09
N TRP A 1177 22.76 17.70 6.23
CA TRP A 1177 23.09 19.13 6.28
C TRP A 1177 22.65 19.75 7.62
N LEU A 1178 21.44 19.45 8.07
CA LEU A 1178 20.88 19.97 9.31
C LEU A 1178 21.61 19.45 10.57
N GLN A 1179 22.13 18.22 10.53
CA GLN A 1179 23.03 17.71 11.57
C GLN A 1179 24.32 18.54 11.67
N GLY A 1180 24.88 18.96 10.53
CA GLY A 1180 26.03 19.85 10.49
C GLY A 1180 25.74 21.22 11.09
N VAL A 1181 24.58 21.80 10.81
CA VAL A 1181 24.11 23.05 11.43
C VAL A 1181 23.97 22.88 12.96
N ALA A 1182 23.35 21.79 13.40
CA ALA A 1182 23.19 21.48 14.82
C ALA A 1182 24.52 21.30 15.57
N ASP A 1183 25.51 20.67 14.93
CA ASP A 1183 26.83 20.46 15.51
C ASP A 1183 27.59 21.80 15.65
N ARG A 1184 27.49 22.73 14.69
CA ARG A 1184 28.07 24.09 14.80
C ARG A 1184 27.41 24.91 15.91
N ALA A 1185 26.08 24.90 15.99
CA ALA A 1185 25.35 25.58 17.06
C ALA A 1185 25.75 25.02 18.46
N ALA A 1186 25.84 23.71 18.60
CA ALA A 1186 26.32 23.07 19.83
C ALA A 1186 27.76 23.48 20.18
N CYS A 1187 28.64 23.55 19.18
CA CYS A 1187 30.02 24.01 19.35
C CYS A 1187 30.06 25.43 19.95
N GLY A 1188 29.27 26.36 19.39
CA GLY A 1188 29.11 27.72 19.90
C GLY A 1188 28.61 27.76 21.34
N LEU A 1189 27.52 27.06 21.64
CA LEU A 1189 26.88 27.06 22.97
C LEU A 1189 27.74 26.43 24.07
N ILE A 1190 28.57 25.43 23.75
CA ILE A 1190 29.52 24.84 24.70
C ILE A 1190 30.60 25.86 25.10
N SER A 1191 30.97 26.76 24.17
CA SER A 1191 32.06 27.73 24.35
C SER A 1191 31.69 28.97 25.18
N ILE A 1192 30.40 29.22 25.42
CA ILE A 1192 29.89 30.41 26.12
C ILE A 1192 29.35 30.00 27.51
N GLN A 1193 29.57 30.80 28.55
CA GLN A 1193 28.98 30.57 29.88
C GLN A 1193 27.49 30.97 29.89
N GLY A 1194 26.63 30.12 30.44
CA GLY A 1194 25.19 30.39 30.59
C GLY A 1194 24.24 29.38 29.93
N PRO A 1195 24.48 28.93 28.69
CA PRO A 1195 23.66 27.91 28.03
C PRO A 1195 23.69 26.53 28.71
N THR A 1196 22.66 25.71 28.50
CA THR A 1196 22.53 24.37 29.13
C THR A 1196 23.67 23.41 28.77
N LEU A 1197 24.28 23.61 27.60
CA LEU A 1197 25.38 22.79 27.08
C LEU A 1197 26.77 23.21 27.59
N HIS A 1198 26.89 24.30 28.36
CA HIS A 1198 28.19 24.76 28.82
C HIS A 1198 28.88 23.73 29.71
N SER A 1199 30.11 23.38 29.37
CA SER A 1199 31.02 22.59 30.20
C SER A 1199 32.34 23.33 30.28
N GLU A 1200 32.85 23.57 31.49
CA GLU A 1200 34.05 24.38 31.67
C GLU A 1200 35.28 23.75 31.02
N GLU A 1201 35.41 22.42 31.12
CA GLU A 1201 36.51 21.64 30.55
C GLU A 1201 36.40 21.50 29.03
N LEU A 1202 35.20 21.16 28.53
CA LEU A 1202 34.95 21.02 27.10
C LEU A 1202 34.97 22.37 26.39
N GLY A 1203 34.46 23.42 27.01
CA GLY A 1203 34.45 24.78 26.48
C GLY A 1203 35.86 25.39 26.35
N LYS A 1204 36.81 25.03 27.23
CA LYS A 1204 38.23 25.36 27.05
C LYS A 1204 38.79 24.68 25.80
N SER A 1205 38.49 23.39 25.63
CA SER A 1205 38.93 22.61 24.46
C SER A 1205 38.32 23.13 23.16
N VAL A 1206 37.04 23.48 23.15
CA VAL A 1206 36.36 24.04 21.97
C VAL A 1206 36.97 25.39 21.57
N ARG A 1207 37.24 26.29 22.53
CA ARG A 1207 37.88 27.59 22.23
C ARG A 1207 39.31 27.44 21.72
N GLN A 1208 40.03 26.43 22.17
CA GLN A 1208 41.37 26.13 21.69
C GLN A 1208 41.36 25.58 20.26
N TYR A 1209 40.48 24.60 20.00
CA TYR A 1209 40.54 23.79 18.78
C TYR A 1209 39.54 24.21 17.70
N PHE A 1210 38.61 25.12 17.94
CA PHE A 1210 37.59 25.54 16.96
C PHE A 1210 37.38 27.07 16.96
N ALA A 1211 38.41 27.85 17.28
CA ALA A 1211 38.34 29.32 17.26
C ALA A 1211 37.90 29.87 15.89
N ASP A 1212 38.31 29.21 14.81
CA ASP A 1212 37.90 29.47 13.43
C ASP A 1212 36.40 29.31 13.20
N VAL A 1213 35.79 28.27 13.79
CA VAL A 1213 34.34 28.03 13.73
C VAL A 1213 33.60 29.06 14.57
N LEU A 1214 34.13 29.40 15.75
CA LEU A 1214 33.52 30.37 16.66
C LEU A 1214 33.54 31.79 16.08
N GLN A 1215 34.58 32.18 15.35
CA GLN A 1215 34.64 33.49 14.67
C GLN A 1215 33.54 33.65 13.62
N ASN A 1216 33.19 32.57 12.92
CA ASN A 1216 32.11 32.56 11.92
C ASN A 1216 30.70 32.50 12.53
N LEU A 1217 30.58 32.28 13.85
CA LEU A 1217 29.31 32.27 14.58
C LEU A 1217 29.00 33.62 15.28
N ILE A 1218 29.97 34.55 15.32
CA ILE A 1218 29.80 35.87 15.92
C ILE A 1218 29.39 36.85 14.81
N PRO A 1219 28.22 37.51 14.92
CA PRO A 1219 27.84 38.58 13.98
C PRO A 1219 28.91 39.67 14.01
N THR A 1220 29.49 40.01 12.87
CA THR A 1220 30.39 41.16 12.78
C THR A 1220 29.54 42.42 12.82
N ASP A 1221 29.53 43.10 13.97
CA ASP A 1221 28.74 44.32 14.25
C ASP A 1221 28.98 45.47 13.24
N ALA A 1222 29.98 45.38 12.35
CA ALA A 1222 30.31 46.39 11.37
C ALA A 1222 29.22 46.65 10.31
N ASN A 1223 28.33 45.67 10.03
CA ASN A 1223 27.25 45.84 9.03
C ASN A 1223 25.86 46.07 9.65
N ALA A 1224 25.73 46.03 10.99
CA ALA A 1224 24.43 46.20 11.64
C ALA A 1224 23.95 47.67 11.64
N GLU A 1225 24.87 48.63 11.55
CA GLU A 1225 24.55 50.07 11.58
C GLU A 1225 24.31 50.68 10.17
N GLU A 1226 24.85 50.10 9.10
CA GLU A 1226 24.59 50.58 7.71
C GLU A 1226 23.24 50.08 7.14
N GLU A 1227 22.60 49.07 7.73
CA GLU A 1227 21.30 48.53 7.27
C GLU A 1227 20.07 49.34 7.75
N LEU A 1228 20.26 50.44 8.47
CA LEU A 1228 19.21 51.30 9.07
C LEU A 1228 18.95 52.62 8.32
N VAL A 1229 19.34 52.75 7.05
CA VAL A 1229 19.02 53.96 6.29
C VAL A 1229 17.60 53.86 5.71
N GLU A 1230 16.66 54.61 6.28
CA GLU A 1230 15.38 54.93 5.64
C GLU A 1230 15.66 55.71 4.34
N PRO A 1231 15.15 55.30 3.17
CA PRO A 1231 15.07 56.21 2.03
C PRO A 1231 13.97 57.25 2.33
N GLU A 1232 14.32 58.52 2.15
CA GLU A 1232 13.41 59.65 2.33
C GLU A 1232 12.08 59.43 1.61
N SER A 1233 11.00 59.83 2.28
CA SER A 1233 9.65 59.83 1.76
C SER A 1233 9.54 60.71 0.51
N ASP A 1234 9.33 60.10 -0.66
CA ASP A 1234 8.75 60.81 -1.79
C ASP A 1234 7.21 60.79 -1.66
N GLU A 1235 6.65 61.98 -1.52
CA GLU A 1235 5.22 62.28 -1.56
C GLU A 1235 4.60 61.81 -2.89
N GLY A 1236 3.43 61.15 -2.80
CA GLY A 1236 2.60 60.75 -3.94
C GLY A 1236 1.35 59.98 -3.53
#